data_AF-A0A1Y2VK65-F1
#
_entry.id   AF-A0A1Y2VK65-F1
#
_cell.length_a   1.000
_cell.length_b   1.000
_cell.length_c   1.000
_cell.angle_alpha   90.00
_cell.angle_beta   90.00
_cell.angle_gamma   90.00
#
_symmetry.space_group_name_H-M   'P 1'
#
loop_
_entity.id
_entity.type
_entity.pdbx_description
1 polymer ?
#
loop_
_entity_poly.entity_id
_entity_poly.type
_entity_poly.pdbx_seq_one_letter_code
_entity_poly.pdbx_strand_id
1 'polypeptide(L)'
;MSFYALDDAGREAAVPLLRRRLLEDIKELVEKPYPNITLHTYDHDISIACLVLTPTHYKPLHMTVSFPKYYPVNPPSIKMDTSVHHPNVIGNYICATILRSTDDHTPAYTLKGIAIQLLSFFSSNSVEQEYGGKENLDDYRAGDKALIDEFRCRWCHFGKAHRPMYRPVKPRDSAYDARVASDPVQWPDLQGATKPPPRIPQPSLPKVQHKEVTTCEIDRLPNELLLLVIENLDFDDMTHLARAWPRLSNIIRDFDVVRQRELQCFCLKKDYRSVNLGVGVSINRGQISSEFDLLSQDAYKGWGHRRSVNNIYFQHWLPLPISYQHWRRVKGDVKVSLSAMVQELRNVGPFGEAQVLFTFMNDVVVRLNQVVEKGGRDRVQKSNLRHASEKAIDSYFHLFHLLVCLAIEDHSLVDHANSLLRNFMDGKQSKQDCPNLGHLLIALLISDVEVTEALMKAIIIEAITRNVVWLFDRKGAFMPELSFLEDQPVSAYRLNKTFEGSRTSYRLLMFSELFRRTARPSHKKPLTEVRDELFERHGAPPRNAAQELSETVRRLHTIDNFPAFLKEMGLPNKPDPRRFTEALRETVRKSMAKGYSTWGLSKKHAMLLRVKKDRDLWEKRRLWMSGHDARWVEENWNNDVLSICGSFFPDRRNQQGRRNGGGR
;
A
#
# COMPACT_ATOMS: atom_id res chain seq x y z
N MET A 1 14.13 -17.03 -8.49
CA MET A 1 13.79 -18.33 -9.10
C MET A 1 12.37 -18.68 -8.70
N SER A 2 11.44 -18.77 -9.65
CA SER A 2 10.07 -19.27 -9.45
C SER A 2 10.08 -20.72 -8.91
N PHE A 3 8.98 -21.24 -8.36
CA PHE A 3 8.84 -22.67 -7.98
C PHE A 3 9.30 -23.61 -9.12
N TYR A 4 9.01 -23.22 -10.37
CA TYR A 4 9.43 -23.94 -11.58
C TYR A 4 10.93 -23.86 -11.90
N ALA A 5 11.65 -22.93 -11.27
CA ALA A 5 13.09 -22.75 -11.42
C ALA A 5 13.90 -23.38 -10.27
N LEU A 6 13.24 -24.03 -9.30
CA LEU A 6 13.91 -24.98 -8.41
C LEU A 6 14.28 -26.24 -9.20
N ASP A 7 15.38 -26.87 -8.84
CA ASP A 7 15.71 -28.22 -9.31
C ASP A 7 14.75 -29.26 -8.68
N ASP A 8 14.80 -30.49 -9.17
CA ASP A 8 13.90 -31.54 -8.68
C ASP A 8 14.10 -31.85 -7.19
N ALA A 9 15.34 -31.74 -6.68
CA ALA A 9 15.65 -31.90 -5.27
C ALA A 9 14.99 -30.82 -4.40
N GLY A 10 15.06 -29.56 -4.82
CA GLY A 10 14.41 -28.44 -4.13
C GLY A 10 12.89 -28.54 -4.14
N ARG A 11 12.29 -29.06 -5.22
CA ARG A 11 10.85 -29.32 -5.28
C ARG A 11 10.40 -30.45 -4.35
N GLU A 12 11.16 -31.53 -4.25
CA GLU A 12 10.85 -32.62 -3.32
C GLU A 12 10.96 -32.19 -1.86
N ALA A 13 11.95 -31.36 -1.51
CA ALA A 13 12.10 -30.83 -0.16
C ALA A 13 10.90 -29.96 0.29
N ALA A 14 10.15 -29.37 -0.65
CA ALA A 14 8.98 -28.54 -0.36
C ALA A 14 7.70 -29.35 -0.04
N VAL A 15 7.63 -30.62 -0.48
CA VAL A 15 6.41 -31.46 -0.43
C VAL A 15 5.82 -31.61 0.99
N PRO A 16 6.60 -31.84 2.06
CA PRO A 16 6.03 -31.99 3.40
C PRO A 16 5.28 -30.74 3.89
N LEU A 17 5.81 -29.55 3.57
CA LEU A 17 5.19 -28.27 3.94
C LEU A 17 3.90 -28.03 3.13
N LEU A 18 3.91 -28.36 1.83
CA LEU A 18 2.75 -28.27 0.94
C LEU A 18 1.62 -29.21 1.40
N ARG A 19 1.99 -30.44 1.77
CA ARG A 19 1.04 -31.41 2.35
C ARG A 19 0.43 -30.92 3.66
N ARG A 20 1.22 -30.27 4.53
CA ARG A 20 0.70 -29.68 5.76
C ARG A 20 -0.32 -28.57 5.48
N ARG A 21 -0.06 -27.71 4.49
CA ARG A 21 -1.00 -26.65 4.07
C ARG A 21 -2.34 -27.23 3.58
N LEU A 22 -2.30 -28.32 2.81
CA LEU A 22 -3.50 -29.06 2.38
C LEU A 22 -4.28 -29.62 3.59
N LEU A 23 -3.59 -30.23 4.55
CA LEU A 23 -4.24 -30.76 5.76
C LEU A 23 -4.89 -29.65 6.59
N GLU A 24 -4.25 -28.48 6.68
CA GLU A 24 -4.82 -27.31 7.37
C GLU A 24 -6.09 -26.79 6.66
N ASP A 25 -6.11 -26.76 5.32
CA ASP A 25 -7.32 -26.42 4.53
C ASP A 25 -8.45 -27.43 4.71
N ILE A 26 -8.14 -28.72 4.69
CA ILE A 26 -9.11 -29.79 4.93
C ILE A 26 -9.68 -29.67 6.34
N LYS A 27 -8.81 -29.51 7.34
CA LYS A 27 -9.19 -29.35 8.75
C LYS A 27 -10.15 -28.17 8.92
N GLU A 28 -9.86 -27.03 8.30
CA GLU A 28 -10.73 -25.85 8.35
C GLU A 28 -12.16 -26.15 7.87
N LEU A 29 -12.31 -26.85 6.75
CA LEU A 29 -13.62 -27.19 6.19
C LEU A 29 -14.35 -28.30 6.93
N VAL A 30 -13.63 -29.25 7.52
CA VAL A 30 -14.21 -30.40 8.23
C VAL A 30 -14.63 -30.00 9.66
N GLU A 31 -13.78 -29.30 10.40
CA GLU A 31 -14.08 -28.89 11.78
C GLU A 31 -14.99 -27.67 11.85
N LYS A 32 -14.93 -26.77 10.86
CA LYS A 32 -15.73 -25.55 10.80
C LYS A 32 -16.44 -25.43 9.45
N PRO A 33 -17.43 -26.31 9.18
CA PRO A 33 -18.13 -26.34 7.90
C PRO A 33 -18.84 -25.02 7.64
N TYR A 34 -18.76 -24.55 6.40
CA TYR A 34 -19.53 -23.38 5.96
C TYR A 34 -20.95 -23.83 5.59
N PRO A 35 -22.00 -23.05 5.91
CA PRO A 35 -23.37 -23.39 5.53
C PRO A 35 -23.49 -23.75 4.04
N ASN A 36 -24.18 -24.85 3.74
CA ASN A 36 -24.38 -25.36 2.37
C ASN A 36 -23.11 -25.85 1.64
N ILE A 37 -22.00 -26.04 2.36
CA ILE A 37 -20.77 -26.63 1.84
C ILE A 37 -20.40 -27.83 2.70
N THR A 38 -20.10 -28.96 2.07
CA THR A 38 -19.63 -30.15 2.78
C THR A 38 -18.47 -30.77 2.01
N LEU A 39 -17.36 -31.01 2.70
CA LEU A 39 -16.18 -31.68 2.18
C LEU A 39 -16.10 -33.08 2.79
N HIS A 40 -16.00 -34.10 1.95
CA HIS A 40 -15.74 -35.48 2.38
C HIS A 40 -14.38 -35.92 1.86
N THR A 41 -13.47 -36.23 2.77
CA THR A 41 -12.13 -36.72 2.44
C THR A 41 -12.12 -38.24 2.28
N TYR A 42 -11.11 -38.74 1.58
CA TYR A 42 -10.86 -40.17 1.44
C TYR A 42 -9.80 -40.59 2.44
N ASP A 43 -10.09 -41.60 3.26
CA ASP A 43 -9.23 -42.00 4.38
C ASP A 43 -7.83 -42.45 3.95
N HIS A 44 -7.72 -43.01 2.73
CA HIS A 44 -6.47 -43.56 2.20
C HIS A 44 -5.76 -42.64 1.20
N ASP A 45 -6.43 -41.58 0.72
CA ASP A 45 -5.87 -40.67 -0.27
C ASP A 45 -6.41 -39.24 -0.12
N ILE A 46 -5.66 -38.42 0.62
CA ILE A 46 -6.01 -37.01 0.83
C ILE A 46 -5.87 -36.13 -0.44
N SER A 47 -5.34 -36.68 -1.53
CA SER A 47 -5.21 -35.94 -2.80
C SER A 47 -6.53 -35.85 -3.57
N ILE A 48 -7.57 -36.57 -3.12
CA ILE A 48 -8.91 -36.53 -3.71
C ILE A 48 -9.93 -36.28 -2.59
N ALA A 49 -10.96 -35.48 -2.88
CA ALA A 49 -12.08 -35.24 -1.97
C ALA A 49 -13.38 -35.05 -2.74
N CYS A 50 -14.51 -35.35 -2.10
CA CYS A 50 -15.83 -34.98 -2.61
C CYS A 50 -16.24 -33.63 -2.01
N LEU A 51 -16.60 -32.68 -2.86
CA LEU A 51 -17.17 -31.40 -2.47
C LEU A 51 -18.65 -31.38 -2.85
N VAL A 52 -19.51 -31.21 -1.85
CA VAL A 52 -20.96 -31.10 -2.04
C VAL A 52 -21.39 -29.67 -1.74
N LEU A 53 -21.96 -28.98 -2.74
CA LEU A 53 -22.53 -27.65 -2.58
C LEU A 53 -24.05 -27.74 -2.63
N THR A 54 -24.75 -26.99 -1.76
CA THR A 54 -26.22 -26.89 -1.76
C THR A 54 -26.65 -25.44 -2.08
N PRO A 55 -26.53 -25.02 -3.35
CA PRO A 55 -26.90 -23.67 -3.78
C PRO A 55 -28.41 -23.40 -3.64
N THR A 56 -28.80 -22.12 -3.58
CA THR A 56 -30.21 -21.71 -3.33
C THR A 56 -31.17 -22.09 -4.47
N HIS A 57 -30.69 -22.08 -5.72
CA HIS A 57 -31.53 -22.17 -6.92
C HIS A 57 -31.28 -23.40 -7.79
N TYR A 58 -30.33 -24.25 -7.40
CA TYR A 58 -30.04 -25.52 -8.06
C TYR A 58 -30.23 -26.67 -7.07
N LYS A 59 -30.36 -27.89 -7.59
CA LYS A 59 -30.25 -29.10 -6.76
C LYS A 59 -28.84 -29.19 -6.13
N PRO A 60 -28.66 -29.98 -5.05
CA PRO A 60 -27.32 -30.25 -4.52
C PRO A 60 -26.38 -30.69 -5.64
N LEU A 61 -25.16 -30.15 -5.65
CA LEU A 61 -24.16 -30.39 -6.67
C LEU A 61 -22.99 -31.14 -6.06
N HIS A 62 -22.70 -32.33 -6.59
CA HIS A 62 -21.50 -33.07 -6.25
C HIS A 62 -20.37 -32.74 -7.22
N MET A 63 -19.19 -32.50 -6.65
CA MET A 63 -17.95 -32.27 -7.38
C MET A 63 -16.83 -33.14 -6.82
N THR A 64 -15.94 -33.58 -7.70
CA THR A 64 -14.70 -34.27 -7.33
C THR A 64 -13.56 -33.26 -7.37
N VAL A 65 -12.89 -33.11 -6.23
CA VAL A 65 -11.72 -32.24 -6.05
C VAL A 65 -10.47 -33.11 -6.11
N SER A 66 -9.51 -32.73 -6.95
CA SER A 66 -8.18 -33.35 -7.01
C SER A 66 -7.11 -32.31 -6.68
N PHE A 67 -6.34 -32.58 -5.64
CA PHE A 67 -5.25 -31.74 -5.17
C PHE A 67 -3.95 -32.14 -5.88
N PRO A 68 -3.32 -31.24 -6.65
CA PRO A 68 -2.05 -31.55 -7.26
C PRO A 68 -0.96 -31.74 -6.20
N LYS A 69 0.11 -32.46 -6.56
CA LYS A 69 1.29 -32.68 -5.70
C LYS A 69 1.83 -31.39 -5.06
N TYR A 70 1.72 -30.27 -5.76
CA TYR A 70 2.22 -28.96 -5.33
C TYR A 70 1.12 -27.96 -4.91
N TYR A 71 -0.04 -28.41 -4.46
CA TYR A 71 -1.03 -27.53 -3.83
C TYR A 71 -0.44 -26.80 -2.60
N PRO A 72 -0.68 -25.49 -2.38
CA PRO A 72 -1.56 -24.58 -3.12
C PRO A 72 -0.84 -23.75 -4.20
N VAL A 73 0.42 -24.08 -4.54
CA VAL A 73 1.14 -23.39 -5.64
C VAL A 73 0.38 -23.56 -6.95
N ASN A 74 -0.12 -24.77 -7.17
CA ASN A 74 -1.07 -25.06 -8.24
C ASN A 74 -2.49 -25.17 -7.66
N PRO A 75 -3.51 -24.62 -8.35
CA PRO A 75 -4.89 -24.71 -7.88
C PRO A 75 -5.39 -26.16 -7.89
N PRO A 76 -6.42 -26.47 -7.09
CA PRO A 76 -7.06 -27.77 -7.17
C PRO A 76 -7.84 -27.90 -8.48
N SER A 77 -7.89 -29.10 -9.05
CA SER A 77 -8.79 -29.40 -10.16
C SER A 77 -10.15 -29.79 -9.58
N ILE A 78 -11.22 -29.11 -9.99
CA ILE A 78 -12.58 -29.41 -9.52
C ILE A 78 -13.43 -29.76 -10.75
N LYS A 79 -14.01 -30.96 -10.71
CA LYS A 79 -14.87 -31.49 -11.78
C LYS A 79 -16.29 -31.62 -11.28
N MET A 80 -17.25 -31.26 -12.13
CA MET A 80 -18.67 -31.47 -11.86
C MET A 80 -19.04 -32.93 -12.13
N ASP A 81 -19.65 -33.58 -11.13
CA ASP A 81 -20.17 -34.95 -11.27
C ASP A 81 -21.70 -34.96 -11.46
N THR A 82 -22.39 -34.02 -10.82
CA THR A 82 -23.85 -33.85 -10.97
C THR A 82 -24.21 -33.30 -12.35
N SER A 83 -25.20 -33.89 -13.00
CA SER A 83 -25.78 -33.34 -14.23
C SER A 83 -26.43 -31.98 -13.98
N VAL A 84 -25.81 -30.90 -14.46
CA VAL A 84 -26.29 -29.52 -14.27
C VAL A 84 -26.37 -28.74 -15.58
N HIS A 85 -27.46 -27.99 -15.79
CA HIS A 85 -27.57 -27.05 -16.90
C HIS A 85 -27.09 -25.65 -16.46
N HIS A 86 -25.92 -25.23 -16.94
CA HIS A 86 -25.29 -23.95 -16.58
C HIS A 86 -24.39 -23.46 -17.73
N PRO A 87 -24.37 -22.15 -18.06
CA PRO A 87 -23.63 -21.61 -19.22
C PRO A 87 -22.11 -21.88 -19.15
N ASN A 88 -21.57 -21.96 -17.94
CA ASN A 88 -20.14 -22.15 -17.70
C ASN A 88 -19.79 -23.57 -17.18
N VAL A 89 -20.67 -24.56 -17.36
CA VAL A 89 -20.36 -25.97 -17.09
C VAL A 89 -20.49 -26.75 -18.39
N ILE A 90 -19.39 -27.34 -18.86
CA ILE A 90 -19.34 -28.07 -20.13
C ILE A 90 -18.91 -29.50 -19.81
N GLY A 91 -19.87 -30.43 -19.86
CA GLY A 91 -19.66 -31.80 -19.36
C GLY A 91 -19.29 -31.76 -17.87
N ASN A 92 -18.09 -32.21 -17.54
CA ASN A 92 -17.56 -32.17 -16.17
C ASN A 92 -16.65 -30.95 -15.89
N TYR A 93 -16.38 -30.10 -16.88
CA TYR A 93 -15.50 -28.94 -16.74
C TYR A 93 -16.27 -27.72 -16.24
N ILE A 94 -15.73 -27.06 -15.21
CA ILE A 94 -16.28 -25.81 -14.67
C ILE A 94 -15.39 -24.66 -15.15
N CYS A 95 -15.95 -23.78 -15.97
CA CYS A 95 -15.27 -22.59 -16.47
C CYS A 95 -15.38 -21.47 -15.43
N ALA A 96 -14.51 -21.50 -14.41
CA ALA A 96 -14.42 -20.47 -13.38
C ALA A 96 -12.97 -20.00 -13.21
N THR A 97 -12.75 -18.67 -13.19
CA THR A 97 -11.40 -18.07 -13.14
C THR A 97 -10.60 -18.54 -11.93
N ILE A 98 -11.24 -18.76 -10.77
CA ILE A 98 -10.56 -19.24 -9.55
C ILE A 98 -9.96 -20.65 -9.67
N LEU A 99 -10.44 -21.47 -10.62
CA LEU A 99 -9.94 -22.83 -10.83
C LEU A 99 -8.86 -22.92 -11.91
N ARG A 100 -8.55 -21.80 -12.58
CA ARG A 100 -7.59 -21.78 -13.68
C ARG A 100 -6.18 -21.69 -13.16
N SER A 101 -5.27 -22.43 -13.80
CA SER A 101 -3.82 -22.29 -13.57
C SER A 101 -3.20 -21.07 -14.28
N THR A 102 -4.00 -20.05 -14.64
CA THR A 102 -3.54 -18.82 -15.29
C THR A 102 -2.83 -17.89 -14.31
N ASP A 103 -2.31 -16.77 -14.80
CA ASP A 103 -1.70 -15.68 -13.99
C ASP A 103 -2.62 -15.05 -12.92
N ASP A 104 -3.84 -15.57 -12.73
CA ASP A 104 -4.83 -15.13 -11.75
C ASP A 104 -4.85 -15.99 -10.48
N HIS A 105 -4.27 -17.21 -10.52
CA HIS A 105 -4.18 -18.06 -9.34
C HIS A 105 -3.16 -17.51 -8.34
N THR A 106 -3.50 -17.57 -7.06
CA THR A 106 -2.60 -17.23 -5.97
C THR A 106 -2.71 -18.26 -4.84
N PRO A 107 -1.58 -18.69 -4.26
CA PRO A 107 -1.57 -19.52 -3.05
C PRO A 107 -2.23 -18.87 -1.82
N ALA A 108 -2.64 -17.60 -1.94
CA ALA A 108 -3.44 -16.93 -0.93
C ALA A 108 -4.85 -17.52 -0.79
N TYR A 109 -5.38 -18.20 -1.81
CA TYR A 109 -6.68 -18.84 -1.73
C TYR A 109 -6.64 -20.07 -0.80
N THR A 110 -7.63 -20.15 0.09
CA THR A 110 -7.90 -21.35 0.89
C THR A 110 -8.90 -22.24 0.18
N LEU A 111 -8.91 -23.53 0.50
CA LEU A 111 -9.93 -24.44 -0.03
C LEU A 111 -11.35 -23.98 0.35
N LYS A 112 -11.53 -23.47 1.57
CA LYS A 112 -12.79 -22.86 2.01
C LYS A 112 -13.18 -21.67 1.16
N GLY A 113 -12.24 -20.76 0.88
CA GLY A 113 -12.47 -19.61 0.00
C GLY A 113 -12.87 -20.02 -1.42
N ILE A 114 -12.21 -21.03 -1.99
CA ILE A 114 -12.55 -21.59 -3.31
C ILE A 114 -13.99 -22.16 -3.29
N ALA A 115 -14.33 -22.95 -2.27
CA ALA A 115 -15.65 -23.55 -2.15
C ALA A 115 -16.77 -22.50 -1.97
N ILE A 116 -16.53 -21.45 -1.18
CA ILE A 116 -17.49 -20.33 -1.02
C ILE A 116 -17.69 -19.59 -2.34
N GLN A 117 -16.61 -19.32 -3.09
CA GLN A 117 -16.74 -18.68 -4.40
C GLN A 117 -17.52 -19.55 -5.39
N LEU A 118 -17.31 -20.87 -5.40
CA LEU A 118 -18.12 -21.78 -6.22
C LEU A 118 -19.58 -21.82 -5.77
N LEU A 119 -19.87 -21.84 -4.47
CA LEU A 119 -21.24 -21.78 -3.96
C LEU A 119 -21.93 -20.48 -4.41
N SER A 120 -21.22 -19.35 -4.32
CA SER A 120 -21.71 -18.06 -4.79
C SER A 120 -21.93 -18.05 -6.30
N PHE A 121 -21.03 -18.66 -7.08
CA PHE A 121 -21.14 -18.79 -8.52
C PHE A 121 -22.42 -19.52 -8.95
N PHE A 122 -22.78 -20.61 -8.28
CA PHE A 122 -24.04 -21.33 -8.56
C PHE A 122 -25.29 -20.68 -7.93
N SER A 123 -25.12 -19.81 -6.93
CA SER A 123 -26.23 -19.14 -6.24
C SER A 123 -26.55 -17.74 -6.77
N SER A 124 -25.68 -17.12 -7.58
CA SER A 124 -25.90 -15.77 -8.13
C SER A 124 -27.01 -15.73 -9.17
N ASN A 125 -27.64 -14.57 -9.42
CA ASN A 125 -28.67 -14.46 -10.47
C ASN A 125 -28.06 -14.35 -11.89
N SER A 126 -26.80 -13.95 -11.97
CA SER A 126 -26.07 -13.85 -13.22
C SER A 126 -24.59 -14.16 -13.03
N VAL A 127 -23.93 -14.52 -14.12
CA VAL A 127 -22.49 -14.81 -14.16
C VAL A 127 -21.83 -14.05 -15.30
N GLU A 128 -20.63 -13.53 -15.05
CA GLU A 128 -19.84 -12.83 -16.05
C GLU A 128 -19.20 -13.82 -17.03
N GLN A 129 -19.25 -13.49 -18.32
CA GLN A 129 -18.67 -14.33 -19.37
C GLN A 129 -17.28 -13.86 -19.78
N GLU A 130 -16.44 -14.80 -20.20
CA GLU A 130 -15.05 -14.50 -20.55
C GLU A 130 -14.89 -13.65 -21.81
N TYR A 131 -15.85 -13.75 -22.73
CA TYR A 131 -15.93 -12.92 -23.92
C TYR A 131 -16.60 -11.55 -23.66
N GLY A 132 -16.91 -11.25 -22.39
CA GLY A 132 -17.58 -10.03 -21.96
C GLY A 132 -19.10 -10.17 -21.93
N GLY A 133 -19.75 -9.46 -21.00
CA GLY A 133 -21.19 -9.52 -20.76
C GLY A 133 -21.56 -10.34 -19.51
N LYS A 134 -22.86 -10.37 -19.21
CA LYS A 134 -23.45 -11.15 -18.10
C LYS A 134 -24.58 -12.00 -18.63
N GLU A 135 -24.56 -13.28 -18.27
CA GLU A 135 -25.65 -14.22 -18.57
C GLU A 135 -26.55 -14.34 -17.35
N ASN A 136 -27.87 -14.28 -17.57
CA ASN A 136 -28.87 -14.54 -16.53
C ASN A 136 -29.04 -16.07 -16.39
N LEU A 137 -29.09 -16.57 -15.15
CA LEU A 137 -29.18 -18.00 -14.86
C LEU A 137 -30.60 -18.57 -14.83
N ASP A 138 -31.65 -17.75 -14.90
CA ASP A 138 -33.05 -18.18 -14.71
C ASP A 138 -33.51 -19.18 -15.78
N ASP A 139 -33.19 -18.95 -17.05
CA ASP A 139 -33.52 -19.87 -18.15
C ASP A 139 -32.77 -21.20 -18.00
N TYR A 140 -31.49 -21.14 -17.60
CA TYR A 140 -30.69 -22.33 -17.36
C TYR A 140 -31.22 -23.17 -16.20
N ARG A 141 -31.69 -22.51 -15.13
CA ARG A 141 -32.34 -23.18 -13.99
C ARG A 141 -33.67 -23.82 -14.36
N ALA A 142 -34.45 -23.18 -15.23
CA ALA A 142 -35.69 -23.76 -15.73
C ALA A 142 -35.42 -25.06 -16.50
N GLY A 143 -34.39 -25.07 -17.35
CA GLY A 143 -33.91 -26.28 -18.02
C GLY A 143 -33.35 -27.33 -17.06
N ASP A 144 -32.59 -26.91 -16.04
CA ASP A 144 -31.99 -27.82 -15.06
C ASP A 144 -33.02 -28.62 -14.25
N LYS A 145 -34.18 -28.02 -13.94
CA LYS A 145 -35.27 -28.70 -13.22
C LYS A 145 -35.77 -29.95 -13.94
N ALA A 146 -35.62 -30.04 -15.25
CA ALA A 146 -35.99 -31.20 -16.04
C ALA A 146 -34.88 -32.29 -16.10
N LEU A 147 -33.66 -31.97 -15.65
CA LEU A 147 -32.53 -32.91 -15.68
C LEU A 147 -32.57 -33.88 -14.49
N ILE A 148 -32.63 -35.16 -14.80
CA ILE A 148 -32.48 -36.24 -13.82
C ILE A 148 -30.99 -36.45 -13.52
N ASP A 149 -30.61 -36.30 -12.26
CA ASP A 149 -29.24 -36.61 -11.81
C ASP A 149 -29.14 -38.08 -11.33
N GLU A 150 -28.50 -38.90 -12.16
CA GLU A 150 -28.26 -40.32 -11.87
C GLU A 150 -26.93 -40.54 -11.13
N PHE A 151 -26.14 -39.50 -10.88
CA PHE A 151 -24.86 -39.65 -10.22
C PHE A 151 -25.03 -40.20 -8.78
N ARG A 152 -24.23 -41.21 -8.44
CA ARG A 152 -24.20 -41.83 -7.10
C ARG A 152 -22.77 -41.95 -6.64
N CYS A 153 -22.41 -41.21 -5.60
CA CYS A 153 -21.07 -41.32 -5.03
C CYS A 153 -20.99 -42.50 -4.07
N ARG A 154 -20.02 -43.40 -4.28
CA ARG A 154 -19.80 -44.54 -3.39
C ARG A 154 -19.21 -44.12 -2.04
N TRP A 155 -18.45 -43.02 -2.02
CA TRP A 155 -17.70 -42.54 -0.86
C TRP A 155 -18.52 -41.63 0.05
N CYS A 156 -18.97 -40.47 -0.42
CA CYS A 156 -19.78 -39.56 0.41
C CYS A 156 -21.27 -39.91 0.46
N HIS A 157 -21.67 -40.97 -0.26
CA HIS A 157 -23.06 -41.45 -0.36
C HIS A 157 -24.05 -40.47 -1.02
N PHE A 158 -23.54 -39.43 -1.70
CA PHE A 158 -24.34 -38.52 -2.49
C PHE A 158 -25.25 -39.27 -3.48
N GLY A 159 -26.52 -38.86 -3.55
CA GLY A 159 -27.54 -39.46 -4.42
C GLY A 159 -28.13 -40.79 -3.91
N LYS A 160 -27.62 -41.41 -2.83
CA LYS A 160 -28.26 -42.59 -2.24
C LYS A 160 -29.49 -42.18 -1.41
N ALA A 161 -30.66 -42.76 -1.71
CA ALA A 161 -31.90 -42.48 -1.01
C ALA A 161 -31.89 -43.05 0.42
N HIS A 162 -31.28 -42.35 1.39
CA HIS A 162 -31.55 -42.52 2.82
C HIS A 162 -31.04 -41.33 3.65
N ARG A 163 -31.82 -40.23 3.67
CA ARG A 163 -32.22 -39.39 4.81
C ARG A 163 -32.77 -38.05 4.30
N PRO A 164 -33.78 -37.45 4.96
CA PRO A 164 -34.23 -36.11 4.59
C PRO A 164 -33.08 -35.13 4.83
N MET A 165 -32.58 -34.51 3.76
CA MET A 165 -31.70 -33.35 3.86
C MET A 165 -32.42 -32.30 4.73
N TYR A 166 -31.77 -31.87 5.81
CA TYR A 166 -32.24 -30.78 6.65
C TYR A 166 -32.62 -29.59 5.77
N ARG A 167 -33.86 -29.11 5.87
CA ARG A 167 -34.28 -27.87 5.19
C ARG A 167 -33.35 -26.73 5.66
N PRO A 168 -32.71 -25.98 4.75
CA PRO A 168 -31.85 -24.86 5.14
C PRO A 168 -32.66 -23.82 5.92
N VAL A 169 -32.08 -23.29 6.98
CA VAL A 169 -32.51 -21.99 7.53
C VAL A 169 -32.22 -20.95 6.45
N LYS A 170 -33.21 -20.10 6.14
CA LYS A 170 -33.03 -19.01 5.17
C LYS A 170 -31.75 -18.21 5.51
N PRO A 171 -30.82 -18.01 4.57
CA PRO A 171 -29.68 -17.15 4.82
C PRO A 171 -30.18 -15.75 5.18
N ARG A 172 -29.63 -15.18 6.26
CA ARG A 172 -29.64 -13.72 6.39
C ARG A 172 -28.69 -13.19 5.32
N ASP A 173 -29.12 -12.16 4.61
CA ASP A 173 -28.29 -11.43 3.66
C ASP A 173 -27.09 -10.81 4.39
N SER A 174 -26.02 -11.59 4.58
CA SER A 174 -24.71 -11.03 4.90
C SER A 174 -23.99 -10.86 3.57
N ALA A 175 -23.98 -9.63 3.07
CA ALA A 175 -23.06 -9.21 2.02
C ALA A 175 -21.63 -9.39 2.56
N TYR A 176 -21.07 -10.57 2.38
CA TYR A 176 -19.68 -10.87 2.71
C TYR A 176 -18.86 -10.54 1.46
N ASP A 177 -18.35 -9.32 1.40
CA ASP A 177 -17.30 -8.95 0.46
C ASP A 177 -15.97 -9.46 1.05
N ALA A 178 -15.33 -10.42 0.39
CA ALA A 178 -13.99 -10.93 0.73
C ALA A 178 -12.86 -9.88 0.52
N ARG A 179 -13.24 -8.60 0.46
CA ARG A 179 -12.40 -7.41 0.46
C ARG A 179 -12.78 -6.52 1.63
N VAL A 180 -12.86 -7.06 2.84
CA VAL A 180 -12.92 -6.21 4.04
C VAL A 180 -11.63 -5.41 4.05
N ALA A 181 -11.75 -4.17 3.58
CA ALA A 181 -10.75 -3.16 3.69
C ALA A 181 -10.39 -3.04 5.18
N SER A 182 -9.11 -2.89 5.42
CA SER A 182 -8.39 -2.72 6.67
C SER A 182 -8.84 -1.55 7.57
N ASP A 183 -10.08 -1.05 7.43
CA ASP A 183 -10.60 0.15 8.08
C ASP A 183 -11.43 -0.19 9.35
N PRO A 184 -10.94 0.14 10.56
CA PRO A 184 -11.68 -0.04 11.82
C PRO A 184 -12.97 0.80 11.91
N VAL A 185 -13.19 1.78 11.03
CA VAL A 185 -14.38 2.67 11.02
C VAL A 185 -15.61 2.02 10.37
N GLN A 186 -15.47 0.87 9.71
CA GLN A 186 -16.62 0.08 9.25
C GLN A 186 -17.26 -0.76 10.36
N TRP A 187 -16.72 -0.74 11.58
CA TRP A 187 -17.48 -1.15 12.74
C TRP A 187 -18.51 -0.08 13.10
N PRO A 188 -19.79 -0.44 13.32
CA PRO A 188 -20.80 0.54 13.68
C PRO A 188 -20.38 1.26 14.96
N ASP A 189 -20.34 2.58 14.88
CA ASP A 189 -20.13 3.46 16.03
C ASP A 189 -21.32 3.28 16.99
N LEU A 190 -21.11 2.56 18.10
CA LEU A 190 -22.17 2.11 19.00
C LEU A 190 -22.73 3.21 19.92
N GLN A 191 -22.51 4.49 19.60
CA GLN A 191 -23.07 5.62 20.36
C GLN A 191 -24.36 6.21 19.75
N GLY A 192 -24.84 5.69 18.60
CA GLY A 192 -26.09 6.12 17.99
C GLY A 192 -27.34 5.47 18.58
N ALA A 193 -27.71 5.80 19.83
CA ALA A 193 -28.99 5.42 20.40
C ALA A 193 -30.14 6.16 19.67
N THR A 194 -30.79 5.51 18.70
CA THR A 194 -32.08 5.97 18.18
C THR A 194 -33.19 5.69 19.20
N LYS A 195 -34.06 6.68 19.37
CA LYS A 195 -35.15 6.74 20.36
C LYS A 195 -35.95 5.43 20.43
N PRO A 196 -36.36 4.98 21.64
CA PRO A 196 -37.13 3.76 21.78
C PRO A 196 -38.49 3.90 21.08
N PRO A 197 -38.99 2.85 20.40
CA PRO A 197 -40.30 2.86 19.79
C PRO A 197 -41.42 2.91 20.87
N PRO A 198 -42.61 3.42 20.52
CA PRO A 198 -43.72 3.54 21.47
C PRO A 198 -44.16 2.15 21.97
N ARG A 199 -44.27 2.01 23.30
CA ARG A 199 -44.66 0.78 23.99
C ARG A 199 -46.11 0.40 23.67
N ILE A 200 -46.32 -0.82 23.21
CA ILE A 200 -47.62 -1.51 23.25
C ILE A 200 -47.79 -2.10 24.66
N PRO A 201 -48.96 -1.98 25.33
CA PRO A 201 -49.15 -2.54 26.66
C PRO A 201 -49.22 -4.07 26.60
N GLN A 202 -48.32 -4.76 27.30
CA GLN A 202 -48.41 -6.21 27.53
C GLN A 202 -49.07 -6.52 28.88
N PRO A 203 -49.79 -7.66 29.02
CA PRO A 203 -50.42 -8.07 30.27
C PRO A 203 -49.37 -8.41 31.34
N SER A 204 -49.68 -8.08 32.59
CA SER A 204 -48.82 -8.25 33.75
C SER A 204 -48.57 -9.73 34.08
N LEU A 205 -47.37 -10.23 33.77
CA LEU A 205 -46.85 -11.46 34.37
C LEU A 205 -46.40 -11.20 35.82
N PRO A 206 -46.48 -12.21 36.70
CA PRO A 206 -46.16 -12.06 38.12
C PRO A 206 -44.71 -11.64 38.35
N LYS A 207 -44.53 -10.66 39.26
CA LYS A 207 -43.24 -10.10 39.66
C LYS A 207 -42.35 -11.17 40.27
N VAL A 208 -41.46 -11.74 39.47
CA VAL A 208 -40.27 -12.43 39.98
C VAL A 208 -39.35 -11.36 40.54
N GLN A 209 -38.98 -11.49 41.81
CA GLN A 209 -38.00 -10.63 42.46
C GLN A 209 -36.67 -10.79 41.72
N HIS A 210 -36.30 -9.80 40.89
CA HIS A 210 -34.95 -9.73 40.32
C HIS A 210 -33.99 -9.43 41.47
N LYS A 211 -33.23 -10.45 41.90
CA LYS A 211 -31.96 -10.22 42.60
C LYS A 211 -31.15 -9.22 41.78
N GLU A 212 -30.61 -8.21 42.44
CA GLU A 212 -29.66 -7.27 41.86
C GLU A 212 -28.61 -8.07 41.07
N VAL A 213 -28.43 -7.69 39.81
CA VAL A 213 -27.48 -8.34 38.90
C VAL A 213 -26.09 -8.18 39.50
N THR A 214 -25.61 -9.24 40.14
CA THR A 214 -24.22 -9.40 40.52
C THR A 214 -23.37 -9.14 39.29
N THR A 215 -22.41 -8.21 39.41
CA THR A 215 -21.34 -7.99 38.42
C THR A 215 -20.92 -9.33 37.83
N CYS A 216 -20.96 -9.48 36.50
CA CYS A 216 -20.61 -10.74 35.86
C CYS A 216 -19.21 -11.13 36.31
N GLU A 217 -19.01 -12.25 37.01
CA GLU A 217 -17.70 -12.59 37.61
C GLU A 217 -16.59 -12.67 36.56
N ILE A 218 -16.94 -12.90 35.29
CA ILE A 218 -16.03 -12.84 34.14
C ILE A 218 -15.40 -11.45 33.96
N ASP A 219 -16.08 -10.37 34.39
CA ASP A 219 -15.56 -9.00 34.42
C ASP A 219 -14.42 -8.81 35.42
N ARG A 220 -14.15 -9.78 36.31
CA ARG A 220 -13.01 -9.75 37.23
C ARG A 220 -11.79 -10.49 36.70
N LEU A 221 -11.90 -11.25 35.61
CA LEU A 221 -10.76 -11.96 35.03
C LEU A 221 -9.70 -10.96 34.53
N PRO A 222 -8.40 -11.18 34.76
CA PRO A 222 -7.32 -10.41 34.16
C PRO A 222 -7.38 -10.41 32.63
N ASN A 223 -6.86 -9.35 31.99
CA ASN A 223 -6.90 -9.22 30.52
C ASN A 223 -6.16 -10.36 29.82
N GLU A 224 -5.10 -10.89 30.43
CA GLU A 224 -4.28 -11.99 29.93
C GLU A 224 -5.10 -13.27 29.76
N LEU A 225 -5.97 -13.57 30.72
CA LEU A 225 -6.86 -14.74 30.62
C LEU A 225 -7.93 -14.54 29.56
N LEU A 226 -8.46 -13.33 29.44
CA LEU A 226 -9.44 -13.01 28.39
C LEU A 226 -8.82 -13.07 26.99
N LEU A 227 -7.55 -12.67 26.83
CA LEU A 227 -6.83 -12.82 25.57
C LEU A 227 -6.66 -14.29 25.19
N LEU A 228 -6.33 -15.18 26.13
CA LEU A 228 -6.28 -16.63 25.87
C LEU A 228 -7.64 -17.18 25.44
N VAL A 229 -8.74 -16.70 26.03
CA VAL A 229 -10.09 -17.06 25.57
C VAL A 229 -10.31 -16.55 24.14
N ILE A 230 -10.00 -15.28 23.88
CA ILE A 230 -10.17 -14.67 22.55
C ILE A 230 -9.36 -15.42 21.50
N GLU A 231 -8.12 -15.85 21.77
CA GLU A 231 -7.29 -16.61 20.83
C GLU A 231 -7.96 -17.88 20.30
N ASN A 232 -8.88 -18.47 21.07
CA ASN A 232 -9.61 -19.68 20.70
C ASN A 232 -10.94 -19.43 19.98
N LEU A 233 -11.42 -18.18 19.96
CA LEU A 233 -12.66 -17.80 19.28
C LEU A 233 -12.40 -17.61 17.78
N ASP A 234 -13.35 -18.00 16.93
CA ASP A 234 -13.30 -17.54 15.53
C ASP A 234 -13.68 -16.05 15.41
N PHE A 235 -13.64 -15.53 14.18
CA PHE A 235 -13.91 -14.11 13.95
C PHE A 235 -15.36 -13.74 14.24
N ASP A 236 -16.31 -14.63 13.94
CA ASP A 236 -17.74 -14.37 14.11
C ASP A 236 -18.11 -14.36 15.60
N ASP A 237 -17.68 -15.38 16.35
CA ASP A 237 -17.88 -15.47 17.79
C ASP A 237 -17.23 -14.30 18.52
N MET A 238 -15.99 -13.96 18.15
CA MET A 238 -15.29 -12.80 18.70
C MET A 238 -16.08 -11.51 18.45
N THR A 239 -16.63 -11.32 17.24
CA THR A 239 -17.40 -10.12 16.89
C THR A 239 -18.74 -10.07 17.63
N HIS A 240 -19.44 -11.21 17.75
CA HIS A 240 -20.68 -11.31 18.52
C HIS A 240 -20.43 -11.00 20.01
N LEU A 241 -19.37 -11.55 20.59
CA LEU A 241 -19.00 -11.29 21.98
C LEU A 241 -18.55 -9.84 22.20
N ALA A 242 -17.77 -9.25 21.28
CA ALA A 242 -17.37 -7.85 21.36
C ALA A 242 -18.58 -6.90 21.34
N ARG A 243 -19.62 -7.22 20.54
CA ARG A 243 -20.87 -6.46 20.51
C ARG A 243 -21.67 -6.60 21.80
N ALA A 244 -21.67 -7.78 22.41
CA ALA A 244 -22.40 -8.05 23.64
C ALA A 244 -21.66 -7.55 24.90
N TRP A 245 -20.33 -7.43 24.85
CA TRP A 245 -19.49 -7.16 26.02
C TRP A 245 -18.46 -6.04 25.76
N PRO A 246 -18.74 -4.80 26.21
CA PRO A 246 -17.87 -3.65 25.95
C PRO A 246 -16.43 -3.78 26.44
N ARG A 247 -16.20 -4.47 27.57
CA ARG A 247 -14.84 -4.73 28.08
C ARG A 247 -14.03 -5.57 27.10
N LEU A 248 -14.63 -6.61 26.52
CA LEU A 248 -13.98 -7.45 25.53
C LEU A 248 -13.67 -6.67 24.24
N SER A 249 -14.58 -5.80 23.82
CA SER A 249 -14.36 -4.88 22.69
C SER A 249 -13.13 -3.99 22.92
N ASN A 250 -13.00 -3.41 24.13
CA ASN A 250 -11.81 -2.66 24.51
C ASN A 250 -10.54 -3.51 24.48
N ILE A 251 -10.56 -4.75 25.00
CA ILE A 251 -9.39 -5.65 24.97
C ILE A 251 -9.00 -6.00 23.53
N ILE A 252 -9.96 -6.33 22.67
CA ILE A 252 -9.70 -6.64 21.25
C ILE A 252 -9.01 -5.47 20.55
N ARG A 253 -9.47 -4.24 20.81
CA ARG A 253 -8.86 -3.00 20.31
C ARG A 253 -7.51 -2.72 20.96
N ASP A 254 -7.42 -2.83 22.28
CA ASP A 254 -6.28 -2.36 23.05
C ASP A 254 -5.05 -3.26 22.89
N PHE A 255 -5.25 -4.52 22.56
CA PHE A 255 -4.20 -5.49 22.24
C PHE A 255 -4.10 -5.79 20.74
N ASP A 256 -4.75 -5.01 19.86
CA ASP A 256 -4.71 -5.15 18.40
C ASP A 256 -4.97 -6.60 17.92
N VAL A 257 -5.91 -7.30 18.55
CA VAL A 257 -6.12 -8.75 18.36
C VAL A 257 -6.41 -9.11 16.90
N VAL A 258 -7.23 -8.29 16.22
CA VAL A 258 -7.56 -8.50 14.80
C VAL A 258 -6.31 -8.44 13.94
N ARG A 259 -5.48 -7.41 14.12
CA ARG A 259 -4.20 -7.28 13.41
C ARG A 259 -3.30 -8.47 13.67
N GLN A 260 -3.20 -8.92 14.92
CA GLN A 260 -2.37 -10.08 15.25
C GLN A 260 -2.78 -11.36 14.51
N ARG A 261 -4.08 -11.53 14.21
CA ARG A 261 -4.58 -12.63 13.37
C ARG A 261 -4.27 -12.46 11.88
N GLU A 262 -4.17 -11.21 11.41
CA GLU A 262 -3.81 -10.89 10.03
C GLU A 262 -2.30 -11.01 9.76
N LEU A 263 -1.47 -10.95 10.79
CA LEU A 263 0.00 -11.09 10.72
C LEU A 263 0.41 -12.55 10.49
N GLN A 264 0.08 -13.05 9.30
CA GLN A 264 0.37 -14.41 8.85
C GLN A 264 0.89 -14.44 7.42
N CYS A 265 1.63 -15.49 7.09
CA CYS A 265 2.05 -15.75 5.74
C CYS A 265 0.82 -15.96 4.84
N PHE A 266 0.67 -15.16 3.79
CA PHE A 266 -0.48 -15.29 2.89
C PHE A 266 -0.55 -16.67 2.22
N CYS A 267 0.60 -17.32 2.01
CA CYS A 267 0.76 -18.59 1.33
C CYS A 267 0.57 -19.80 2.27
N LEU A 268 1.25 -19.79 3.43
CA LEU A 268 1.20 -20.89 4.40
C LEU A 268 0.05 -20.78 5.40
N LYS A 269 -0.55 -19.59 5.55
CA LYS A 269 -1.51 -19.27 6.63
C LYS A 269 -0.96 -19.48 8.05
N LYS A 270 0.36 -19.39 8.19
CA LYS A 270 1.07 -19.48 9.47
C LYS A 270 1.41 -18.10 10.01
N ASP A 271 1.16 -17.90 11.29
CA ASP A 271 1.34 -16.62 11.97
C ASP A 271 2.80 -16.24 12.22
N TYR A 272 3.02 -14.97 12.59
CA TYR A 272 4.35 -14.45 12.91
C TYR A 272 4.99 -15.10 14.15
N ARG A 273 4.22 -15.79 15.00
CA ARG A 273 4.73 -16.49 16.19
C ARG A 273 5.38 -17.81 15.80
N SER A 274 4.81 -18.54 14.86
CA SER A 274 5.28 -19.86 14.44
C SER A 274 6.33 -19.84 13.34
N VAL A 275 6.35 -18.81 12.48
CA VAL A 275 7.28 -18.73 11.34
C VAL A 275 7.98 -17.38 11.22
N ASN A 276 9.11 -17.37 10.51
CA ASN A 276 9.83 -16.16 10.16
C ASN A 276 9.14 -15.46 8.98
N LEU A 277 8.37 -14.40 9.27
CA LEU A 277 7.73 -13.54 8.26
C LEU A 277 8.61 -12.37 7.77
N GLY A 278 8.37 -11.99 6.52
CA GLY A 278 8.95 -10.86 5.81
C GLY A 278 8.11 -10.50 4.59
N VAL A 279 8.62 -9.66 3.71
CA VAL A 279 7.94 -9.24 2.47
C VAL A 279 8.80 -9.51 1.24
N GLY A 280 8.14 -9.85 0.12
CA GLY A 280 8.81 -9.94 -1.17
C GLY A 280 9.20 -8.55 -1.69
N VAL A 281 10.46 -8.35 -2.06
CA VAL A 281 10.99 -7.05 -2.54
C VAL A 281 11.55 -7.21 -3.95
N SER A 282 11.18 -6.28 -4.82
CA SER A 282 11.67 -6.19 -6.19
C SER A 282 12.46 -4.92 -6.43
N ILE A 283 13.59 -5.04 -7.13
CA ILE A 283 14.43 -3.93 -7.53
C ILE A 283 14.48 -3.90 -9.05
N ASN A 284 14.01 -2.79 -9.64
CA ASN A 284 13.97 -2.59 -11.07
C ASN A 284 14.61 -1.25 -11.42
N ARG A 285 15.77 -1.27 -12.08
CA ARG A 285 16.53 -0.06 -12.46
C ARG A 285 16.78 0.91 -11.28
N GLY A 286 17.01 0.35 -10.09
CA GLY A 286 17.24 1.11 -8.85
C GLY A 286 15.98 1.60 -8.14
N GLN A 287 14.78 1.34 -8.67
CA GLN A 287 13.53 1.55 -7.94
C GLN A 287 13.16 0.29 -7.16
N ILE A 288 12.82 0.47 -5.88
CA ILE A 288 12.47 -0.61 -4.96
C ILE A 288 10.96 -0.63 -4.78
N SER A 289 10.37 -1.82 -4.93
CA SER A 289 8.93 -2.00 -4.76
C SER A 289 8.58 -3.33 -4.11
N SER A 290 7.53 -3.30 -3.30
CA SER A 290 6.89 -4.46 -2.70
C SER A 290 5.39 -4.23 -2.64
N GLU A 291 4.63 -5.32 -2.67
CA GLU A 291 3.19 -5.35 -2.39
C GLU A 291 2.90 -5.46 -0.89
N PHE A 292 3.94 -5.65 -0.05
CA PHE A 292 3.84 -5.82 1.40
C PHE A 292 2.90 -6.95 1.82
N ASP A 293 2.83 -8.01 1.01
CA ASP A 293 2.15 -9.25 1.38
C ASP A 293 3.12 -10.08 2.24
N LEU A 294 2.71 -10.39 3.49
CA LEU A 294 3.55 -11.15 4.40
C LEU A 294 3.80 -12.57 3.89
N LEU A 295 5.06 -12.93 3.75
CA LEU A 295 5.52 -14.21 3.25
C LEU A 295 6.49 -14.82 4.24
N SER A 296 6.34 -16.12 4.53
CA SER A 296 7.30 -16.82 5.38
C SER A 296 8.59 -17.11 4.63
N GLN A 297 9.69 -17.17 5.37
CA GLN A 297 10.98 -17.64 4.85
C GLN A 297 10.86 -19.05 4.27
N ASP A 298 10.04 -19.92 4.85
CA ASP A 298 9.80 -21.29 4.35
C ASP A 298 9.14 -21.28 2.97
N ALA A 299 8.15 -20.42 2.74
CA ALA A 299 7.53 -20.29 1.42
C ALA A 299 8.50 -19.65 0.42
N TYR A 300 9.32 -18.69 0.85
CA TYR A 300 10.32 -18.08 -0.03
C TYR A 300 11.47 -19.04 -0.36
N LYS A 301 12.22 -19.54 0.61
CA LYS A 301 13.39 -20.41 0.39
C LYS A 301 12.94 -21.84 0.07
N GLY A 302 12.09 -22.42 0.91
CA GLY A 302 11.66 -23.81 0.80
C GLY A 302 10.76 -24.07 -0.41
N TRP A 303 9.80 -23.19 -0.70
CA TRP A 303 8.91 -23.38 -1.88
C TRP A 303 9.40 -22.63 -3.12
N GLY A 304 10.43 -21.77 -3.03
CA GLY A 304 10.80 -20.95 -4.19
C GLY A 304 9.68 -20.00 -4.63
N HIS A 305 8.75 -19.62 -3.74
CA HIS A 305 7.68 -18.71 -4.09
C HIS A 305 8.23 -17.29 -4.29
N ARG A 306 7.90 -16.66 -5.42
CA ARG A 306 8.46 -15.35 -5.84
C ARG A 306 7.42 -14.38 -6.40
N ARG A 307 6.14 -14.62 -6.13
CA ARG A 307 5.03 -13.82 -6.66
C ARG A 307 4.19 -13.32 -5.49
N SER A 308 3.71 -12.09 -5.57
CA SER A 308 2.81 -11.51 -4.56
C SER A 308 1.40 -12.09 -4.69
N VAL A 309 0.47 -11.67 -3.82
CA VAL A 309 -0.95 -12.04 -3.95
C VAL A 309 -1.52 -11.61 -5.32
N ASN A 310 -1.06 -10.46 -5.83
CA ASN A 310 -1.41 -9.93 -7.15
C ASN A 310 -0.52 -10.43 -8.28
N ASN A 311 0.23 -11.50 -8.05
CA ASN A 311 1.09 -12.14 -9.02
C ASN A 311 2.27 -11.25 -9.52
N ILE A 312 2.68 -10.26 -8.72
CA ILE A 312 3.84 -9.41 -9.03
C ILE A 312 5.11 -10.14 -8.60
N TYR A 313 6.06 -10.29 -9.52
CA TYR A 313 7.33 -10.98 -9.25
C TYR A 313 8.26 -10.15 -8.35
N PHE A 314 8.97 -10.84 -7.45
CA PHE A 314 10.02 -10.25 -6.63
C PHE A 314 11.24 -11.17 -6.52
N GLN A 315 12.42 -10.58 -6.36
CA GLN A 315 13.70 -11.29 -6.29
C GLN A 315 14.10 -11.58 -4.84
N HIS A 316 13.88 -10.63 -3.94
CA HIS A 316 14.35 -10.69 -2.57
C HIS A 316 13.23 -10.96 -1.58
N TRP A 317 13.60 -11.40 -0.39
CA TRP A 317 12.71 -11.51 0.76
C TRP A 317 13.34 -10.74 1.92
N LEU A 318 12.67 -9.67 2.35
CA LEU A 318 13.11 -8.81 3.43
C LEU A 318 12.34 -9.16 4.70
N PRO A 319 12.98 -9.75 5.72
CA PRO A 319 12.34 -9.94 7.02
C PRO A 319 11.95 -8.58 7.64
N LEU A 320 10.83 -8.55 8.35
CA LEU A 320 10.32 -7.35 9.01
C LEU A 320 10.31 -7.53 10.54
N PRO A 321 10.61 -6.51 11.34
CA PRO A 321 10.33 -6.57 12.77
C PRO A 321 8.81 -6.53 12.99
N ILE A 322 8.29 -7.59 13.63
CA ILE A 322 6.87 -7.71 13.98
C ILE A 322 6.72 -7.64 15.49
N SER A 323 7.27 -8.60 16.22
CA SER A 323 7.34 -8.59 17.69
C SER A 323 8.78 -8.75 18.14
N TYR A 324 9.05 -8.52 19.43
CA TYR A 324 10.36 -8.77 20.01
C TYR A 324 10.88 -10.19 19.76
N GLN A 325 10.02 -11.19 19.96
CA GLN A 325 10.38 -12.59 19.77
C GLN A 325 10.65 -12.88 18.29
N HIS A 326 9.81 -12.36 17.39
CA HIS A 326 10.01 -12.53 15.96
C HIS A 326 11.29 -11.83 15.47
N TRP A 327 11.55 -10.59 15.91
CA TRP A 327 12.77 -9.83 15.56
C TRP A 327 14.05 -10.56 15.96
N ARG A 328 14.09 -11.14 17.17
CA ARG A 328 15.24 -11.94 17.62
C ARG A 328 15.56 -13.10 16.67
N ARG A 329 14.55 -13.70 16.03
CA ARG A 329 14.74 -14.80 15.07
C ARG A 329 15.23 -14.30 13.71
N VAL A 330 14.76 -13.14 13.25
CA VAL A 330 14.97 -12.70 11.86
C VAL A 330 16.03 -11.62 11.67
N LYS A 331 16.51 -10.95 12.73
CA LYS A 331 17.44 -9.83 12.61
C LYS A 331 18.74 -10.17 11.88
N GLY A 332 19.25 -11.40 12.03
CA GLY A 332 20.43 -11.86 11.30
C GLY A 332 20.19 -11.97 9.79
N ASP A 333 19.00 -12.42 9.38
CA ASP A 333 18.61 -12.53 7.97
C ASP A 333 18.38 -11.16 7.31
N VAL A 334 18.00 -10.13 8.08
CA VAL A 334 17.82 -8.76 7.55
C VAL A 334 19.12 -8.25 6.94
N LYS A 335 20.23 -8.39 7.66
CA LYS A 335 21.55 -7.95 7.19
C LYS A 335 21.91 -8.59 5.86
N VAL A 336 21.73 -9.92 5.77
CA VAL A 336 21.96 -10.70 4.55
C VAL A 336 21.07 -10.21 3.41
N SER A 337 19.78 -9.98 3.69
CA SER A 337 18.84 -9.51 2.66
C SER A 337 19.16 -8.10 2.16
N LEU A 338 19.51 -7.17 3.05
CA LEU A 338 19.86 -5.80 2.68
C LEU A 338 21.18 -5.76 1.92
N SER A 339 22.19 -6.50 2.37
CA SER A 339 23.47 -6.66 1.67
C SER A 339 23.30 -7.21 0.23
N ALA A 340 22.37 -8.16 0.01
CA ALA A 340 22.06 -8.63 -1.35
C ALA A 340 21.42 -7.54 -2.21
N MET A 341 20.52 -6.73 -1.65
CA MET A 341 19.87 -5.63 -2.35
C MET A 341 20.82 -4.47 -2.66
N VAL A 342 21.81 -4.21 -1.81
CA VAL A 342 22.86 -3.20 -2.01
C VAL A 342 23.59 -3.42 -3.34
N GLN A 343 23.84 -4.67 -3.73
CA GLN A 343 24.54 -5.00 -4.97
C GLN A 343 23.76 -4.61 -6.23
N GLU A 344 22.44 -4.46 -6.13
CA GLU A 344 21.56 -4.07 -7.24
C GLU A 344 21.32 -2.55 -7.31
N LEU A 345 21.65 -1.82 -6.25
CA LEU A 345 21.55 -0.37 -6.21
C LEU A 345 22.82 0.29 -6.74
N ARG A 346 22.65 1.40 -7.47
CA ARG A 346 23.76 2.22 -7.95
C ARG A 346 24.08 3.30 -6.92
N ASN A 347 25.37 3.57 -6.70
CA ASN A 347 25.87 4.65 -5.83
C ASN A 347 25.42 4.52 -4.38
N VAL A 348 25.75 3.39 -3.78
CA VAL A 348 25.45 3.12 -2.38
C VAL A 348 26.47 3.85 -1.50
N GLY A 349 25.99 4.68 -0.58
CA GLY A 349 26.83 5.39 0.39
C GLY A 349 27.50 4.45 1.40
N PRO A 350 28.25 4.98 2.39
CA PRO A 350 28.96 4.16 3.37
C PRO A 350 28.04 3.24 4.19
N PHE A 351 26.76 3.62 4.37
CA PHE A 351 25.74 2.83 5.04
C PHE A 351 24.81 2.14 4.05
N GLY A 352 25.33 1.12 3.37
CA GLY A 352 24.60 0.57 2.23
C GLY A 352 23.24 -0.04 2.56
N GLU A 353 23.14 -0.74 3.69
CA GLU A 353 21.90 -1.38 4.13
C GLU A 353 20.83 -0.35 4.50
N ALA A 354 21.21 0.71 5.23
CA ALA A 354 20.31 1.82 5.52
C ALA A 354 19.94 2.61 4.25
N GLN A 355 20.85 2.71 3.29
CA GLN A 355 20.61 3.36 2.01
C GLN A 355 19.54 2.62 1.19
N VAL A 356 19.46 1.29 1.26
CA VAL A 356 18.35 0.51 0.70
C VAL A 356 17.02 0.97 1.32
N LEU A 357 16.95 1.10 2.64
CA LEU A 357 15.72 1.54 3.33
C LEU A 357 15.37 2.99 2.99
N PHE A 358 16.35 3.90 2.92
CA PHE A 358 16.13 5.29 2.53
C PHE A 358 15.54 5.38 1.12
N THR A 359 16.08 4.61 0.18
CA THR A 359 15.53 4.56 -1.18
C THR A 359 14.15 3.93 -1.19
N PHE A 360 13.95 2.84 -0.45
CA PHE A 360 12.67 2.12 -0.44
C PHE A 360 11.53 2.95 0.16
N MET A 361 11.76 3.60 1.31
CA MET A 361 10.78 4.49 1.93
C MET A 361 10.46 5.70 1.05
N ASN A 362 11.46 6.25 0.36
CA ASN A 362 11.25 7.32 -0.62
C ASN A 362 10.40 6.84 -1.81
N ASP A 363 10.65 5.64 -2.33
CA ASP A 363 9.87 5.05 -3.43
C ASP A 363 8.43 4.71 -3.04
N VAL A 364 8.16 4.39 -1.77
CA VAL A 364 6.80 4.26 -1.23
C VAL A 364 6.06 5.60 -1.35
N VAL A 365 6.69 6.70 -0.92
CA VAL A 365 6.11 8.06 -1.01
C VAL A 365 5.87 8.46 -2.47
N VAL A 366 6.81 8.18 -3.37
CA VAL A 366 6.68 8.48 -4.81
C VAL A 366 5.51 7.72 -5.42
N ARG A 367 5.37 6.41 -5.14
CA ARG A 367 4.27 5.59 -5.64
C ARG A 367 2.92 6.08 -5.12
N LEU A 368 2.82 6.44 -3.84
CA LEU A 368 1.59 6.99 -3.27
C LEU A 368 1.11 8.24 -4.04
N ASN A 369 2.02 9.15 -4.37
CA ASN A 369 1.68 10.35 -5.15
C ASN A 369 1.21 10.01 -6.59
N GLN A 370 1.76 8.96 -7.22
CA GLN A 370 1.39 8.56 -8.58
C GLN A 370 0.01 7.89 -8.68
N VAL A 371 -0.38 7.11 -7.67
CA VAL A 371 -1.65 6.37 -7.70
C VAL A 371 -2.86 7.32 -7.70
N VAL A 372 -2.77 8.44 -6.97
CA VAL A 372 -3.86 9.41 -6.89
C VAL A 372 -3.99 10.26 -8.18
N GLU A 373 -2.91 10.43 -8.96
CA GLU A 373 -2.94 11.22 -10.20
C GLU A 373 -3.56 10.46 -11.40
N LYS A 374 -3.52 9.12 -11.43
CA LYS A 374 -4.00 8.28 -12.55
C LYS A 374 -5.44 7.79 -12.38
N GLY A 375 -6.37 8.70 -12.07
CA GLY A 375 -7.81 8.43 -11.96
C GLY A 375 -8.55 8.24 -13.29
N GLY A 376 -7.98 7.58 -14.31
CA GLY A 376 -8.58 7.46 -15.64
C GLY A 376 -8.24 6.18 -16.38
N ARG A 377 -9.29 5.38 -16.67
CA ARG A 377 -9.53 4.39 -17.76
C ARG A 377 -8.40 3.55 -18.40
N ASP A 378 -7.20 3.49 -17.85
CA ASP A 378 -6.15 2.60 -18.35
C ASP A 378 -6.02 1.31 -17.53
N ARG A 379 -5.84 0.20 -18.27
CA ARG A 379 -5.81 -1.21 -17.84
C ARG A 379 -5.45 -1.42 -16.37
N VAL A 380 -6.29 -2.22 -15.70
CA VAL A 380 -6.16 -2.75 -14.34
C VAL A 380 -4.72 -3.24 -14.10
N GLN A 381 -3.89 -2.40 -13.49
CA GLN A 381 -2.64 -2.82 -12.91
C GLN A 381 -3.01 -3.35 -11.53
N LYS A 382 -3.01 -4.69 -11.41
CA LYS A 382 -3.29 -5.46 -10.19
C LYS A 382 -2.22 -5.15 -9.14
N SER A 383 -2.28 -4.00 -8.47
CA SER A 383 -1.43 -3.70 -7.33
C SER A 383 -2.31 -3.30 -6.16
N ASN A 384 -2.03 -3.86 -4.99
CA ASN A 384 -2.74 -3.62 -3.74
C ASN A 384 -2.61 -2.14 -3.33
N LEU A 385 -1.65 -1.43 -3.91
CA LEU A 385 -1.47 0.01 -3.78
C LEU A 385 -2.56 0.85 -4.47
N ARG A 386 -3.61 0.26 -5.06
CA ARG A 386 -4.79 1.00 -5.58
C ARG A 386 -5.90 1.22 -4.54
N HIS A 387 -5.95 0.43 -3.45
CA HIS A 387 -6.73 0.75 -2.24
C HIS A 387 -5.92 1.73 -1.33
N ALA A 388 -5.41 2.79 -1.97
CA ALA A 388 -3.99 3.15 -2.01
C ALA A 388 -3.31 3.74 -0.78
N SER A 389 -4.08 4.23 0.20
CA SER A 389 -3.51 5.03 1.28
C SER A 389 -3.05 4.16 2.44
N GLU A 390 -3.94 3.30 2.93
CA GLU A 390 -3.74 2.56 4.19
C GLU A 390 -2.62 1.53 4.09
N LYS A 391 -2.62 0.68 3.06
CA LYS A 391 -1.53 -0.29 2.87
C LYS A 391 -0.18 0.39 2.61
N ALA A 392 -0.17 1.53 1.92
CA ALA A 392 1.06 2.30 1.71
C ALA A 392 1.57 2.92 3.02
N ILE A 393 0.66 3.35 3.89
CA ILE A 393 1.00 3.82 5.23
C ILE A 393 1.59 2.69 6.06
N ASP A 394 0.92 1.53 6.13
CA ASP A 394 1.44 0.34 6.82
C ASP A 394 2.82 -0.06 6.28
N SER A 395 2.99 -0.04 4.96
CA SER A 395 4.27 -0.32 4.30
C SER A 395 5.38 0.62 4.79
N TYR A 396 5.08 1.93 4.87
CA TYR A 396 6.03 2.92 5.36
C TYR A 396 6.39 2.67 6.83
N PHE A 397 5.41 2.35 7.67
CA PHE A 397 5.63 2.08 9.10
C PHE A 397 6.41 0.79 9.36
N HIS A 398 6.21 -0.26 8.58
CA HIS A 398 7.04 -1.46 8.64
C HIS A 398 8.51 -1.17 8.27
N LEU A 399 8.75 -0.35 7.24
CA LEU A 399 10.10 0.07 6.88
C LEU A 399 10.72 1.01 7.91
N PHE A 400 9.93 1.92 8.47
CA PHE A 400 10.36 2.79 9.57
C PHE A 400 10.74 1.97 10.80
N HIS A 401 9.94 0.98 11.17
CA HIS A 401 10.24 0.07 12.28
C HIS A 401 11.55 -0.68 12.06
N LEU A 402 11.77 -1.19 10.84
CA LEU A 402 13.04 -1.82 10.47
C LEU A 402 14.22 -0.83 10.56
N LEU A 403 14.06 0.39 10.05
CA LEU A 403 15.08 1.43 10.12
C LEU A 403 15.44 1.80 11.56
N VAL A 404 14.46 1.94 12.44
CA VAL A 404 14.67 2.20 13.87
C VAL A 404 15.38 1.04 14.55
N CYS A 405 15.00 -0.21 14.24
CA CYS A 405 15.70 -1.38 14.78
C CYS A 405 17.19 -1.38 14.39
N LEU A 406 17.50 -1.10 13.12
CA LEU A 406 18.89 -1.00 12.67
C LEU A 406 19.64 0.16 13.33
N ALA A 407 19.00 1.33 13.49
CA ALA A 407 19.61 2.50 14.14
C ALA A 407 19.91 2.28 15.62
N ILE A 408 19.11 1.43 16.31
CA ILE A 408 19.37 1.04 17.70
C ILE A 408 20.46 -0.03 17.79
N GLU A 409 20.58 -0.91 16.81
CA GLU A 409 21.65 -1.92 16.77
C GLU A 409 23.01 -1.33 16.34
N ASP A 410 23.02 -0.25 15.55
CA ASP A 410 24.21 0.47 15.10
C ASP A 410 24.05 1.99 15.22
N HIS A 411 24.58 2.55 16.31
CA HIS A 411 24.54 3.99 16.57
C HIS A 411 25.30 4.83 15.54
N SER A 412 26.26 4.27 14.79
CA SER A 412 26.97 5.01 13.74
C SER A 412 26.04 5.46 12.61
N LEU A 413 24.90 4.77 12.43
CA LEU A 413 23.85 5.18 11.51
C LEU A 413 23.13 6.46 11.99
N VAL A 414 22.90 6.59 13.30
CA VAL A 414 22.33 7.81 13.91
C VAL A 414 23.31 8.97 13.77
N ASP A 415 24.61 8.74 14.04
CA ASP A 415 25.66 9.73 13.86
C ASP A 415 25.78 10.20 12.40
N HIS A 416 25.61 9.29 11.46
CA HIS A 416 25.55 9.62 10.04
C HIS A 416 24.35 10.50 9.69
N ALA A 417 23.15 10.14 10.16
CA ALA A 417 21.94 10.93 9.96
C ALA A 417 22.11 12.35 10.56
N ASN A 418 22.64 12.44 11.78
CA ASN A 418 22.96 13.68 12.46
C ASN A 418 23.95 14.54 11.65
N SER A 419 25.03 13.93 11.15
CA SER A 419 26.04 14.61 10.36
C SER A 419 25.48 15.12 9.03
N LEU A 420 24.64 14.33 8.37
CA LEU A 420 23.99 14.71 7.11
C LEU A 420 23.11 15.96 7.31
N LEU A 421 22.33 16.00 8.39
CA LEU A 421 21.44 17.13 8.71
C LEU A 421 22.20 18.39 9.13
N ARG A 422 23.22 18.26 9.97
CA ARG A 422 24.07 19.39 10.39
C ARG A 422 24.80 19.99 9.19
N ASN A 423 25.43 19.16 8.35
CA ASN A 423 26.07 19.61 7.12
C ASN A 423 25.09 20.34 6.19
N PHE A 424 23.86 19.86 6.08
CA PHE A 424 22.82 20.53 5.29
C PHE A 424 22.47 21.91 5.87
N MET A 425 22.36 22.04 7.20
CA MET A 425 22.16 23.33 7.87
C MET A 425 23.36 24.28 7.70
N ASP A 426 24.58 23.74 7.68
CA ASP A 426 25.83 24.49 7.49
C ASP A 426 26.06 24.92 6.02
N GLY A 427 25.09 24.70 5.14
CA GLY A 427 25.10 25.18 3.75
C GLY A 427 25.59 24.16 2.72
N LYS A 428 25.97 22.94 3.13
CA LYS A 428 26.29 21.83 2.21
C LYS A 428 25.02 21.19 1.64
N GLN A 429 24.24 22.00 0.95
CA GLN A 429 22.90 21.67 0.46
C GLN A 429 22.90 21.24 -1.01
N SER A 430 24.06 21.30 -1.68
CA SER A 430 24.12 21.08 -3.12
C SER A 430 23.78 19.65 -3.50
N LYS A 431 23.52 19.38 -4.79
CA LYS A 431 23.32 18.02 -5.30
C LYS A 431 24.56 17.13 -5.14
N GLN A 432 25.74 17.73 -4.97
CA GLN A 432 26.97 16.99 -4.70
C GLN A 432 27.01 16.53 -3.24
N ASP A 433 26.65 17.42 -2.31
CA ASP A 433 26.69 17.16 -0.87
C ASP A 433 25.49 16.35 -0.37
N CYS A 434 24.30 16.67 -0.89
CA CYS A 434 23.03 16.03 -0.56
C CYS A 434 22.28 15.62 -1.84
N PRO A 435 22.63 14.49 -2.48
CA PRO A 435 22.07 14.11 -3.78
C PRO A 435 20.54 13.94 -3.80
N ASN A 436 19.96 13.46 -2.69
CA ASN A 436 18.53 13.16 -2.58
C ASN A 436 17.92 13.81 -1.32
N LEU A 437 17.00 14.76 -1.51
CA LEU A 437 16.29 15.42 -0.41
C LEU A 437 15.27 14.50 0.30
N GLY A 438 14.76 13.47 -0.38
CA GLY A 438 13.90 12.47 0.26
C GLY A 438 14.68 11.63 1.29
N HIS A 439 15.94 11.29 1.00
CA HIS A 439 16.80 10.60 1.96
C HIS A 439 17.10 11.48 3.19
N LEU A 440 17.26 12.81 3.00
CA LEU A 440 17.41 13.76 4.10
C LEU A 440 16.17 13.77 5.02
N LEU A 441 14.96 13.72 4.46
CA LEU A 441 13.71 13.63 5.23
C LEU A 441 13.55 12.29 5.96
N ILE A 442 14.07 11.20 5.40
CA ILE A 442 14.07 9.90 6.08
C ILE A 442 15.14 9.86 7.18
N ALA A 443 16.29 10.50 6.98
CA ALA A 443 17.31 10.62 8.03
C ALA A 443 16.77 11.32 9.29
N LEU A 444 15.83 12.28 9.13
CA LEU A 444 15.13 12.91 10.26
C LEU A 444 14.37 11.91 11.14
N LEU A 445 13.97 10.76 10.62
CA LEU A 445 13.27 9.73 11.39
C LEU A 445 14.15 9.09 12.46
N ILE A 446 15.47 9.12 12.29
CA ILE A 446 16.43 8.49 13.21
C ILE A 446 17.48 9.44 13.79
N SER A 447 17.52 10.70 13.36
CA SER A 447 18.47 11.69 13.91
C SER A 447 18.10 12.17 15.31
N ASP A 448 19.01 12.81 16.03
CA ASP A 448 18.72 13.58 17.25
C ASP A 448 18.58 15.08 16.97
N VAL A 449 18.83 15.50 15.72
CA VAL A 449 18.67 16.89 15.28
C VAL A 449 17.19 17.27 15.24
N GLU A 450 16.81 18.32 15.96
CA GLU A 450 15.45 18.85 15.96
C GLU A 450 15.05 19.44 14.60
N VAL A 451 13.79 19.23 14.22
CA VAL A 451 13.21 19.83 13.01
C VAL A 451 12.85 21.28 13.28
N THR A 452 13.73 22.20 12.88
CA THR A 452 13.51 23.64 13.02
C THR A 452 12.88 24.26 11.77
N GLU A 453 12.24 25.43 11.91
CA GLU A 453 11.77 26.20 10.74
C GLU A 453 12.92 26.53 9.77
N ALA A 454 14.13 26.76 10.27
CA ALA A 454 15.30 27.07 9.46
C ALA A 454 15.69 25.89 8.56
N LEU A 455 15.70 24.68 9.12
CA LEU A 455 15.95 23.46 8.36
C LEU A 455 14.87 23.23 7.29
N MET A 456 13.59 23.37 7.65
CA MET A 456 12.49 23.21 6.69
C MET A 456 12.55 24.25 5.57
N LYS A 457 12.85 25.52 5.89
CA LYS A 457 13.07 26.58 4.89
C LYS A 457 14.23 26.23 3.96
N ALA A 458 15.35 25.72 4.49
CA ALA A 458 16.49 25.32 3.69
C ALA A 458 16.15 24.18 2.71
N ILE A 459 15.42 23.15 3.17
CA ILE A 459 14.96 22.04 2.32
C ILE A 459 14.07 22.55 1.18
N ILE A 460 13.10 23.42 1.50
CA ILE A 460 12.16 23.97 0.52
C ILE A 460 12.89 24.85 -0.51
N ILE A 461 13.78 25.75 -0.06
CA ILE A 461 14.54 26.63 -0.96
C ILE A 461 15.43 25.80 -1.89
N GLU A 462 16.11 24.79 -1.37
CA GLU A 462 16.95 23.91 -2.20
C GLU A 462 16.10 23.09 -3.18
N ALA A 463 14.92 22.62 -2.78
CA ALA A 463 14.00 21.92 -3.69
C ALA A 463 13.50 22.83 -4.83
N ILE A 464 13.07 24.05 -4.52
CA ILE A 464 12.67 25.05 -5.53
C ILE A 464 13.85 25.32 -6.48
N THR A 465 15.05 25.51 -5.93
CA THR A 465 16.28 25.76 -6.70
C THR A 465 16.58 24.60 -7.67
N ARG A 466 16.50 23.35 -7.21
CA ARG A 466 16.72 22.16 -8.07
C ARG A 466 15.65 22.00 -9.15
N ASN A 467 14.42 22.45 -8.89
CA ASN A 467 13.31 22.32 -9.81
C ASN A 467 13.32 23.34 -10.96
N VAL A 468 14.13 24.40 -10.89
CA VAL A 468 14.19 25.44 -11.93
C VAL A 468 14.44 24.85 -13.33
N VAL A 469 15.29 23.83 -13.46
CA VAL A 469 15.55 23.19 -14.76
C VAL A 469 14.28 22.53 -15.32
N TRP A 470 13.51 21.85 -14.48
CA TRP A 470 12.27 21.19 -14.86
C TRP A 470 11.15 22.20 -15.08
N LEU A 471 11.16 23.33 -14.39
CA LEU A 471 10.22 24.41 -14.58
C LEU A 471 10.34 25.02 -15.99
N PHE A 472 11.57 25.22 -16.47
CA PHE A 472 11.82 25.93 -17.74
C PHE A 472 11.92 25.00 -18.96
N ASP A 473 12.52 23.82 -18.81
CA ASP A 473 12.82 22.96 -19.94
C ASP A 473 11.58 22.20 -20.46
N ARG A 474 11.57 21.91 -21.77
CA ARG A 474 10.54 21.12 -22.44
C ARG A 474 10.36 19.71 -21.90
N LYS A 475 11.36 19.17 -21.20
CA LYS A 475 11.24 17.87 -20.51
C LYS A 475 10.45 17.93 -19.20
N GLY A 476 10.10 19.13 -18.72
CA GLY A 476 9.28 19.34 -17.52
C GLY A 476 8.04 20.17 -17.82
N ALA A 477 7.82 21.24 -17.05
CA ALA A 477 6.63 22.09 -17.14
C ALA A 477 6.64 23.05 -18.34
N PHE A 478 7.80 23.24 -18.97
CA PHE A 478 7.99 24.09 -20.14
C PHE A 478 7.42 25.52 -19.98
N MET A 479 7.87 26.20 -18.91
CA MET A 479 7.57 27.60 -18.62
C MET A 479 8.82 28.50 -18.75
N PRO A 480 9.50 28.54 -19.91
CA PRO A 480 10.76 29.26 -20.08
C PRO A 480 10.62 30.78 -19.91
N GLU A 481 9.41 31.34 -20.00
CA GLU A 481 9.12 32.75 -19.72
C GLU A 481 9.48 33.16 -18.28
N LEU A 482 9.46 32.22 -17.33
CA LEU A 482 9.81 32.48 -15.93
C LEU A 482 11.32 32.69 -15.73
N SER A 483 12.14 32.41 -16.75
CA SER A 483 13.57 32.75 -16.78
C SER A 483 13.80 34.27 -16.88
N PHE A 484 12.80 35.05 -17.32
CA PHE A 484 12.86 36.50 -17.24
C PHE A 484 12.60 36.96 -15.80
N LEU A 485 13.63 37.46 -15.14
CA LEU A 485 13.54 37.99 -13.78
C LEU A 485 12.96 39.41 -13.82
N GLU A 486 11.67 39.56 -13.50
CA GLU A 486 10.98 40.85 -13.55
C GLU A 486 11.54 41.84 -12.53
N ASP A 487 11.56 43.14 -12.81
CA ASP A 487 12.05 44.15 -11.86
C ASP A 487 10.98 44.60 -10.85
N GLN A 488 9.71 44.24 -11.09
CA GLN A 488 8.60 44.60 -10.21
C GLN A 488 8.77 44.01 -8.80
N PRO A 489 8.44 44.73 -7.72
CA PRO A 489 8.59 44.20 -6.35
C PRO A 489 7.82 42.90 -6.10
N VAL A 490 6.66 42.73 -6.74
CA VAL A 490 5.79 41.54 -6.61
C VAL A 490 5.41 41.04 -8.01
N SER A 491 5.49 39.72 -8.23
CA SER A 491 5.01 39.07 -9.47
C SER A 491 4.04 37.94 -9.10
N ALA A 492 2.73 38.24 -9.15
CA ALA A 492 1.67 37.24 -8.93
C ALA A 492 1.77 36.07 -9.91
N TYR A 493 2.14 36.36 -11.17
CA TYR A 493 2.40 35.35 -12.19
C TYR A 493 3.51 34.39 -11.78
N ARG A 494 4.67 34.90 -11.34
CA ARG A 494 5.79 34.06 -10.89
C ARG A 494 5.38 33.20 -9.70
N LEU A 495 4.70 33.78 -8.72
CA LEU A 495 4.22 33.06 -7.53
C LEU A 495 3.30 31.89 -7.93
N ASN A 496 2.36 32.12 -8.84
CA ASN A 496 1.43 31.09 -9.29
C ASN A 496 2.12 30.05 -10.18
N LYS A 497 2.76 30.47 -11.27
CA LYS A 497 3.33 29.56 -12.27
C LYS A 497 4.53 28.77 -11.77
N THR A 498 5.34 29.32 -10.85
CA THR A 498 6.41 28.53 -10.19
C THR A 498 5.81 27.42 -9.32
N PHE A 499 4.65 27.66 -8.69
CA PHE A 499 3.95 26.61 -7.95
C PHE A 499 3.44 25.54 -8.92
N GLU A 500 2.65 25.96 -9.92
CA GLU A 500 2.01 25.11 -10.90
C GLU A 500 3.02 24.18 -11.61
N GLY A 501 4.13 24.73 -12.10
CA GLY A 501 5.15 24.00 -12.83
C GLY A 501 6.04 23.09 -11.97
N SER A 502 5.92 23.14 -10.63
CA SER A 502 6.68 22.27 -9.71
C SER A 502 5.79 21.52 -8.71
N ARG A 503 4.47 21.51 -8.95
CA ARG A 503 3.43 20.93 -8.09
C ARG A 503 3.71 19.50 -7.65
N THR A 504 4.16 18.62 -8.55
CA THR A 504 4.49 17.22 -8.22
C THR A 504 5.61 17.14 -7.19
N SER A 505 6.65 17.97 -7.30
CA SER A 505 7.75 17.97 -6.33
C SER A 505 7.30 18.49 -4.96
N TYR A 506 6.48 19.54 -4.92
CA TYR A 506 5.93 20.06 -3.67
C TYR A 506 5.01 19.06 -2.98
N ARG A 507 4.20 18.30 -3.73
CA ARG A 507 3.41 17.19 -3.20
C ARG A 507 4.27 16.12 -2.54
N LEU A 508 5.34 15.67 -3.21
CA LEU A 508 6.27 14.68 -2.64
C LEU A 508 6.91 15.17 -1.33
N LEU A 509 7.25 16.46 -1.23
CA LEU A 509 7.75 17.04 0.01
C LEU A 509 6.68 17.04 1.12
N MET A 510 5.45 17.46 0.81
CA MET A 510 4.35 17.44 1.79
C MET A 510 4.02 16.02 2.26
N PHE A 511 4.03 15.02 1.37
CA PHE A 511 3.85 13.63 1.76
C PHE A 511 4.98 13.15 2.66
N SER A 512 6.23 13.42 2.29
CA SER A 512 7.39 13.03 3.08
C SER A 512 7.35 13.64 4.48
N GLU A 513 7.00 14.93 4.59
CA GLU A 513 6.83 15.60 5.89
C GLU A 513 5.61 15.05 6.67
N LEU A 514 4.50 14.75 6.01
CA LEU A 514 3.35 14.10 6.63
C LEU A 514 3.74 12.75 7.25
N PHE A 515 4.42 11.89 6.51
CA PHE A 515 4.89 10.61 7.04
C PHE A 515 5.88 10.80 8.18
N ARG A 516 6.82 11.74 8.05
CA ARG A 516 7.81 12.05 9.07
C ARG A 516 7.16 12.54 10.37
N ARG A 517 6.18 13.47 10.30
CA ARG A 517 5.50 14.01 11.49
C ARG A 517 4.59 12.98 12.15
N THR A 518 4.01 12.05 11.40
CA THR A 518 3.21 10.97 11.98
C THR A 518 4.09 9.90 12.63
N ALA A 519 5.19 9.52 11.97
CA ALA A 519 6.10 8.50 12.47
C ALA A 519 6.92 8.99 13.67
N ARG A 520 7.39 10.25 13.63
CA ARG A 520 8.20 10.86 14.68
C ARG A 520 7.81 12.33 14.89
N PRO A 521 6.70 12.62 15.60
CA PRO A 521 6.21 13.99 15.80
C PRO A 521 7.22 14.91 16.50
N SER A 522 8.02 14.36 17.41
CA SER A 522 9.06 15.05 18.15
C SER A 522 10.29 14.18 18.30
N HIS A 523 11.45 14.82 18.37
CA HIS A 523 12.75 14.20 18.63
C HIS A 523 13.07 14.05 20.12
N LYS A 524 12.19 14.54 21.00
CA LYS A 524 12.34 14.42 22.47
C LYS A 524 12.25 12.97 22.95
N LYS A 525 11.46 12.15 22.26
CA LYS A 525 11.32 10.73 22.58
C LYS A 525 12.56 9.97 22.09
N PRO A 526 13.27 9.23 22.96
CA PRO A 526 14.44 8.46 22.55
C PRO A 526 14.03 7.36 21.57
N LEU A 527 14.92 7.02 20.63
CA LEU A 527 14.62 5.99 19.62
C LEU A 527 14.30 4.62 20.22
N THR A 528 14.79 4.33 21.42
CA THR A 528 14.47 3.08 22.14
C THR A 528 12.98 3.00 22.46
N GLU A 529 12.39 4.08 22.96
CA GLU A 529 10.95 4.14 23.26
C GLU A 529 10.12 4.11 21.97
N VAL A 530 10.57 4.83 20.92
CA VAL A 530 9.93 4.77 19.59
C VAL A 530 9.90 3.33 19.06
N ARG A 531 11.00 2.59 19.19
CA ARG A 531 11.09 1.18 18.80
C ARG A 531 10.12 0.31 19.59
N ASP A 532 10.04 0.53 20.90
CA ASP A 532 9.22 -0.27 21.80
C ASP A 532 7.73 -0.09 21.46
N GLU A 533 7.29 1.15 21.22
CA GLU A 533 5.92 1.45 20.75
C GLU A 533 5.61 0.85 19.38
N LEU A 534 6.61 0.71 18.50
CA LEU A 534 6.44 0.04 17.21
C LEU A 534 6.32 -1.47 17.39
N PHE A 535 7.02 -2.09 18.34
CA PHE A 535 6.84 -3.49 18.68
C PHE A 535 5.48 -3.77 19.30
N GLU A 536 4.99 -2.92 20.20
CA GLU A 536 3.65 -3.04 20.80
C GLU A 536 2.56 -3.06 19.73
N ARG A 537 2.72 -2.23 18.70
CA ARG A 537 1.78 -2.13 17.56
C ARG A 537 2.12 -3.04 16.40
N HIS A 538 3.09 -3.93 16.54
CA HIS A 538 3.50 -4.86 15.48
C HIS A 538 3.86 -4.17 14.15
N GLY A 539 4.55 -3.03 14.23
CA GLY A 539 4.94 -2.19 13.10
C GLY A 539 3.80 -1.39 12.46
N ALA A 540 2.61 -1.33 13.07
CA ALA A 540 1.50 -0.51 12.59
C ALA A 540 1.74 1.00 12.77
N PRO A 541 1.06 1.86 11.99
CA PRO A 541 0.92 3.28 12.31
C PRO A 541 0.24 3.51 13.67
N PRO A 542 0.30 4.73 14.23
CA PRO A 542 -0.45 5.04 15.46
C PRO A 542 -1.94 4.82 15.24
N ARG A 543 -2.68 4.54 16.32
CA ARG A 543 -4.13 4.32 16.23
C ARG A 543 -4.80 5.52 15.55
N ASN A 544 -5.76 5.25 14.67
CA ASN A 544 -6.46 6.22 13.81
C ASN A 544 -5.58 6.97 12.80
N ALA A 545 -4.25 6.86 12.87
CA ALA A 545 -3.37 7.58 11.98
C ALA A 545 -3.53 7.11 10.53
N ALA A 546 -3.77 5.82 10.26
CA ALA A 546 -3.97 5.34 8.89
C ALA A 546 -5.12 6.08 8.16
N GLN A 547 -6.24 6.26 8.84
CA GLN A 547 -7.40 7.00 8.32
C GLN A 547 -7.10 8.50 8.20
N GLU A 548 -6.59 9.13 9.26
CA GLU A 548 -6.25 10.55 9.26
C GLU A 548 -5.22 10.88 8.17
N LEU A 549 -4.23 10.01 7.96
CA LEU A 549 -3.24 10.16 6.90
C LEU A 549 -3.88 9.96 5.53
N SER A 550 -4.78 8.99 5.37
CA SER A 550 -5.52 8.79 4.13
C SER A 550 -6.32 10.03 3.73
N GLU A 551 -7.05 10.62 4.67
CA GLU A 551 -7.80 11.87 4.46
C GLU A 551 -6.87 13.05 4.18
N THR A 552 -5.80 13.18 4.96
CA THR A 552 -4.80 14.23 4.76
C THR A 552 -4.12 14.09 3.41
N VAL A 553 -3.82 12.87 2.97
CA VAL A 553 -3.22 12.59 1.66
C VAL A 553 -4.10 13.14 0.54
N ARG A 554 -5.42 12.88 0.60
CA ARG A 554 -6.38 13.43 -0.37
C ARG A 554 -6.39 14.96 -0.34
N ARG A 555 -6.37 15.58 0.85
CA ARG A 555 -6.27 17.04 1.00
C ARG A 555 -5.00 17.62 0.40
N LEU A 556 -3.84 16.97 0.58
CA LEU A 556 -2.56 17.46 0.02
C LEU A 556 -2.59 17.55 -1.51
N HIS A 557 -3.40 16.73 -2.19
CA HIS A 557 -3.57 16.85 -3.64
C HIS A 557 -4.33 18.11 -4.07
N THR A 558 -5.16 18.70 -3.21
CA THR A 558 -5.92 19.92 -3.55
C THR A 558 -5.11 21.19 -3.38
N ILE A 559 -3.89 21.12 -2.83
CA ILE A 559 -3.02 22.28 -2.61
C ILE A 559 -2.39 22.72 -3.93
N ASP A 560 -2.59 24.00 -4.26
CA ASP A 560 -2.22 24.61 -5.54
C ASP A 560 -1.45 25.93 -5.40
N ASN A 561 -1.05 26.30 -4.17
CA ASN A 561 -0.37 27.57 -3.90
C ASN A 561 0.65 27.47 -2.75
N PHE A 562 1.61 28.40 -2.75
CA PHE A 562 2.69 28.44 -1.76
C PHE A 562 2.22 28.66 -0.31
N PRO A 563 1.30 29.58 0.02
CA PRO A 563 0.84 29.74 1.39
C PRO A 563 0.30 28.44 2.03
N ALA A 564 -0.55 27.71 1.30
CA ALA A 564 -1.07 26.43 1.79
C ALA A 564 0.03 25.36 1.88
N PHE A 565 0.92 25.28 0.89
CA PHE A 565 2.07 24.39 0.91
C PHE A 565 3.00 24.65 2.10
N LEU A 566 3.39 25.91 2.35
CA LEU A 566 4.27 26.28 3.45
C LEU A 566 3.65 25.95 4.81
N LYS A 567 2.34 26.17 4.96
CA LYS A 567 1.60 25.77 6.16
C LYS A 567 1.70 24.26 6.41
N GLU A 568 1.50 23.43 5.37
CA GLU A 568 1.63 21.98 5.50
C GLU A 568 3.05 21.53 5.82
N MET A 569 4.06 22.26 5.34
CA MET A 569 5.47 22.02 5.66
C MET A 569 5.91 22.55 7.04
N GLY A 570 4.96 22.97 7.89
CA GLY A 570 5.25 23.46 9.25
C GLY A 570 5.73 24.91 9.32
N LEU A 571 5.48 25.72 8.27
CA LEU A 571 5.82 27.14 8.21
C LEU A 571 4.52 27.98 8.21
N PRO A 572 3.95 28.30 9.38
CA PRO A 572 2.60 28.89 9.48
C PRO A 572 2.53 30.34 9.00
N ASN A 573 3.66 31.05 9.02
CA ASN A 573 3.70 32.46 8.66
C ASN A 573 3.67 32.64 7.14
N LYS A 574 2.60 33.26 6.63
CA LYS A 574 2.48 33.60 5.22
C LYS A 574 3.66 34.50 4.82
N PRO A 575 4.43 34.14 3.79
CA PRO A 575 5.55 34.96 3.38
C PRO A 575 5.04 36.25 2.72
N ASP A 576 5.69 37.37 3.04
CA ASP A 576 5.45 38.64 2.36
C ASP A 576 5.65 38.46 0.83
N PRO A 577 4.65 38.81 0.00
CA PRO A 577 4.71 38.56 -1.45
C PRO A 577 5.93 39.18 -2.13
N ARG A 578 6.42 40.33 -1.63
CA ARG A 578 7.61 40.99 -2.17
C ARG A 578 8.87 40.19 -1.85
N ARG A 579 9.09 39.86 -0.59
CA ARG A 579 10.23 39.02 -0.17
C ARG A 579 10.23 37.66 -0.86
N PHE A 580 9.06 37.04 -1.01
CA PHE A 580 8.96 35.72 -1.61
C PHE A 580 9.14 35.74 -3.14
N THR A 581 8.63 36.77 -3.82
CA THR A 581 8.94 36.99 -5.24
C THR A 581 10.45 37.09 -5.45
N GLU A 582 11.15 37.86 -4.62
CA GLU A 582 12.61 37.97 -4.71
C GLU A 582 13.32 36.65 -4.41
N ALA A 583 12.84 35.90 -3.40
CA ALA A 583 13.37 34.57 -3.11
C ALA A 583 13.26 33.62 -4.31
N LEU A 584 12.13 33.62 -5.03
CA LEU A 584 11.96 32.80 -6.24
C LEU A 584 12.92 33.23 -7.36
N ARG A 585 13.16 34.54 -7.56
CA ARG A 585 14.19 35.01 -8.50
C ARG A 585 15.57 34.53 -8.10
N GLU A 586 15.87 34.60 -6.81
CA GLU A 586 17.14 34.16 -6.28
C GLU A 586 17.35 32.65 -6.45
N THR A 587 16.30 31.83 -6.34
CA THR A 587 16.41 30.40 -6.67
C THR A 587 16.77 30.16 -8.13
N VAL A 588 16.32 31.00 -9.06
CA VAL A 588 16.72 30.92 -10.48
C VAL A 588 18.21 31.24 -10.61
N ARG A 589 18.67 32.36 -10.02
CA ARG A 589 20.09 32.74 -10.05
C ARG A 589 20.97 31.66 -9.43
N LYS A 590 20.59 31.13 -8.27
CA LYS A 590 21.29 30.04 -7.58
C LYS A 590 21.30 28.75 -8.38
N SER A 591 20.20 28.40 -9.07
CA SER A 591 20.15 27.21 -9.92
C SER A 591 21.20 27.28 -11.03
N MET A 592 21.34 28.46 -11.66
CA MET A 592 22.36 28.71 -12.69
C MET A 592 23.77 28.67 -12.10
N ALA A 593 23.99 29.36 -10.96
CA ALA A 593 25.30 29.41 -10.29
C ALA A 593 25.78 28.04 -9.80
N LYS A 594 24.86 27.21 -9.27
CA LYS A 594 25.12 25.82 -8.85
C LYS A 594 25.25 24.84 -10.04
N GLY A 595 24.99 25.31 -11.27
CA GLY A 595 25.05 24.47 -12.47
C GLY A 595 23.94 23.44 -12.57
N TYR A 596 22.81 23.65 -11.87
CA TYR A 596 21.61 22.82 -12.03
C TYR A 596 20.87 23.14 -13.32
N SER A 597 20.98 24.39 -13.77
CA SER A 597 20.39 24.89 -15.00
C SER A 597 21.41 25.71 -15.81
N THR A 598 21.13 25.88 -17.09
CA THR A 598 21.78 26.84 -17.99
C THR A 598 20.74 27.75 -18.61
N TRP A 599 21.16 28.94 -19.07
CA TRP A 599 20.26 29.86 -19.76
C TRP A 599 19.93 29.34 -21.16
N GLY A 600 18.72 28.82 -21.35
CA GLY A 600 18.23 28.38 -22.67
C GLY A 600 17.74 29.52 -23.57
N LEU A 601 17.60 30.74 -23.02
CA LEU A 601 17.14 31.93 -23.73
C LEU A 601 17.97 33.16 -23.33
N SER A 602 18.08 34.13 -24.24
CA SER A 602 18.59 35.45 -23.88
C SER A 602 17.55 36.23 -23.08
N LYS A 603 18.01 37.22 -22.30
CA LYS A 603 17.13 38.08 -21.48
C LYS A 603 16.00 38.72 -22.32
N LYS A 604 16.30 39.20 -23.53
CA LYS A 604 15.32 39.82 -24.43
C LYS A 604 14.25 38.83 -24.91
N HIS A 605 14.67 37.61 -25.28
CA HIS A 605 13.73 36.57 -25.70
C HIS A 605 12.84 36.07 -24.56
N ALA A 606 13.41 35.90 -23.35
CA ALA A 606 12.63 35.57 -22.17
C ALA A 606 11.62 36.69 -21.82
N MET A 607 12.03 37.96 -21.93
CA MET A 607 11.15 39.12 -21.75
C MET A 607 9.98 39.11 -22.74
N LEU A 608 10.25 38.86 -24.02
CA LEU A 608 9.22 38.75 -25.07
C LEU A 608 8.21 37.64 -24.75
N LEU A 609 8.66 36.47 -24.33
CA LEU A 609 7.75 35.41 -23.88
C LEU A 609 6.91 35.83 -22.67
N ARG A 610 7.53 36.48 -21.69
CA ARG A 610 6.85 36.91 -20.46
C ARG A 610 5.75 37.92 -20.72
N VAL A 611 5.97 38.92 -21.59
CA VAL A 611 4.94 39.92 -21.93
C VAL A 611 3.84 39.36 -22.82
N LYS A 612 4.14 38.36 -23.67
CA LYS A 612 3.10 37.62 -24.42
C LYS A 612 2.15 36.84 -23.51
N LYS A 613 2.63 36.37 -22.36
CA LYS A 613 1.85 35.60 -21.37
C LYS A 613 1.00 36.46 -20.44
N ASP A 614 1.22 37.76 -20.38
CA ASP A 614 0.61 38.67 -19.41
C ASP A 614 0.40 40.03 -20.05
N ARG A 615 -0.82 40.23 -20.57
CA ARG A 615 -1.20 41.44 -21.29
C ARG A 615 -1.08 42.67 -20.42
N ASP A 616 -1.43 42.59 -19.13
CA ASP A 616 -1.33 43.71 -18.19
C ASP A 616 0.12 44.21 -18.09
N LEU A 617 1.08 43.28 -18.06
CA LEU A 617 2.51 43.62 -18.04
C LEU A 617 2.93 44.38 -19.31
N TRP A 618 2.39 44.01 -20.47
CA TRP A 618 2.62 44.70 -21.74
C TRP A 618 1.94 46.06 -21.84
N GLU A 619 0.68 46.17 -21.40
CA GLU A 619 -0.06 47.43 -21.37
C GLU A 619 0.64 48.46 -20.47
N LYS A 620 1.19 48.00 -19.34
CA LYS A 620 1.95 48.82 -18.39
C LYS A 620 3.43 48.95 -18.73
N ARG A 621 3.88 48.57 -19.94
CA ARG A 621 5.31 48.56 -20.32
C ARG A 621 6.04 49.87 -20.05
N ARG A 622 5.38 51.03 -20.21
CA ARG A 622 5.98 52.35 -19.95
C ARG A 622 6.45 52.55 -18.50
N LEU A 623 5.92 51.78 -17.55
CA LEU A 623 6.26 51.90 -16.12
C LEU A 623 7.53 51.13 -15.72
N TRP A 624 8.00 50.19 -16.55
CA TRP A 624 9.06 49.26 -16.14
C TRP A 624 10.03 48.85 -17.24
N MET A 625 9.70 49.16 -18.50
CA MET A 625 10.49 48.82 -19.68
C MET A 625 10.99 50.09 -20.36
N SER A 626 12.25 50.07 -20.82
CA SER A 626 12.80 51.19 -21.59
C SER A 626 12.08 51.34 -22.95
N GLY A 627 12.04 52.55 -23.50
CA GLY A 627 11.46 52.77 -24.83
C GLY A 627 12.16 51.99 -25.94
N HIS A 628 13.46 51.71 -25.77
CA HIS A 628 14.22 50.86 -26.69
C HIS A 628 13.76 49.39 -26.62
N ASP A 629 13.59 48.84 -25.41
CA ASP A 629 13.12 47.47 -25.23
C ASP A 629 11.67 47.30 -25.69
N ALA A 630 10.81 48.31 -25.52
CA ALA A 630 9.44 48.28 -26.01
C ALA A 630 9.37 48.18 -27.53
N ARG A 631 10.17 48.99 -28.26
CA ARG A 631 10.28 48.89 -29.72
C ARG A 631 10.81 47.53 -30.16
N TRP A 632 11.84 47.02 -29.49
CA TRP A 632 12.38 45.70 -29.80
C TRP A 632 11.31 44.60 -29.63
N VAL A 633 10.48 44.66 -28.58
CA VAL A 633 9.37 43.71 -28.39
C VAL A 633 8.31 43.85 -29.49
N GLU A 634 7.95 45.08 -29.90
CA GLU A 634 6.99 45.32 -30.99
C GLU A 634 7.50 44.74 -32.32
N GLU A 635 8.76 44.99 -32.67
CA GLU A 635 9.42 44.46 -33.88
C GLU A 635 9.51 42.93 -33.89
N ASN A 636 9.65 42.31 -32.72
CA ASN A 636 9.84 40.87 -32.58
C ASN A 636 8.56 40.14 -32.09
N TRP A 637 7.41 40.82 -32.05
CA TRP A 637 6.17 40.27 -31.47
C TRP A 637 5.71 38.99 -32.17
N ASN A 638 5.94 38.85 -33.46
CA ASN A 638 5.54 37.67 -34.23
C ASN A 638 6.60 36.55 -34.25
N ASN A 639 7.77 36.76 -33.64
CA ASN A 639 8.82 35.75 -33.62
C ASN A 639 8.39 34.55 -32.76
N ASP A 640 8.60 33.35 -33.30
CA ASP A 640 8.46 32.10 -32.57
C ASP A 640 9.70 31.84 -31.70
N VAL A 641 9.74 32.49 -30.54
CA VAL A 641 10.82 32.34 -29.56
C VAL A 641 10.94 30.91 -29.02
N LEU A 642 9.85 30.13 -29.01
CA LEU A 642 9.87 28.76 -28.49
C LEU A 642 10.65 27.84 -29.44
N SER A 643 10.61 28.08 -30.75
CA SER A 643 11.40 27.32 -31.74
C SER A 643 12.92 27.43 -31.54
N ILE A 644 13.39 28.59 -31.06
CA ILE A 644 14.82 28.87 -30.80
C ILE A 644 15.21 28.66 -29.32
N CYS A 645 14.29 28.18 -28.49
CA CYS A 645 14.55 27.92 -27.07
C CYS A 645 15.53 26.76 -26.92
N GLY A 646 16.74 27.07 -26.45
CA GLY A 646 17.73 26.06 -26.08
C GLY A 646 17.27 25.24 -24.87
N SER A 647 17.99 24.15 -24.60
CA SER A 647 17.76 23.38 -23.38
C SER A 647 18.26 24.16 -22.15
N PHE A 648 17.50 24.09 -21.07
CA PHE A 648 17.92 24.60 -19.76
C PHE A 648 18.73 23.55 -18.98
N PHE A 649 18.89 22.33 -19.51
CA PHE A 649 19.78 21.33 -18.94
C PHE A 649 21.25 21.66 -19.26
N PRO A 650 22.17 21.54 -18.28
CA PRO A 650 23.59 21.70 -18.53
C PRO A 650 24.11 20.59 -19.46
N ASP A 651 24.94 20.97 -20.45
CA ASP A 651 25.59 20.03 -21.35
C ASP A 651 26.59 19.13 -20.60
N ARG A 652 26.34 17.81 -20.60
CA ARG A 652 27.16 16.83 -19.87
C ARG A 652 28.61 16.74 -20.36
N ARG A 653 28.93 17.23 -21.56
CA ARG A 653 30.30 17.17 -22.14
C ARG A 653 31.28 18.13 -21.47
N ASN A 654 30.83 19.27 -20.94
CA ASN A 654 31.72 20.26 -20.31
C ASN A 654 32.03 20.00 -18.82
N GLN A 655 31.30 19.10 -18.14
CA GLN A 655 31.59 18.78 -16.74
C GLN A 655 32.74 17.77 -16.57
N GLN A 656 33.07 16.98 -17.60
CA GLN A 656 34.28 16.12 -17.58
C GLN A 656 35.57 16.90 -17.86
N GLY A 657 35.51 18.03 -18.59
CA GLY A 657 36.68 18.88 -18.87
C GLY A 657 37.23 19.63 -17.66
N ARG A 658 36.44 19.83 -16.59
CA ARG A 658 36.90 20.40 -15.32
C ARG A 658 37.53 19.38 -14.36
N ARG A 659 37.46 18.07 -14.66
CA ARG A 659 38.05 17.01 -13.82
C ARG A 659 39.56 16.80 -14.02
N ASN A 660 40.16 17.33 -15.09
CA ASN A 660 41.58 17.09 -15.42
C ASN A 660 42.48 18.35 -15.34
N GLY A 661 42.04 19.42 -14.68
CA GLY A 661 42.74 20.73 -14.70
C GLY A 661 43.38 21.16 -13.39
N GLY A 662 43.81 20.25 -12.51
CA GLY A 662 44.40 20.59 -11.21
C GLY A 662 45.36 19.51 -10.72
N GLY A 663 46.50 19.41 -11.39
CA GLY A 663 47.58 18.48 -11.06
C GLY A 663 48.89 18.97 -11.63
N ARG A 664 49.43 20.02 -11.02
CA ARG A 664 50.86 20.23 -10.82
C ARG A 664 51.06 20.63 -9.37
#